data_AF-A0A3Q7RB25-F1
#
_entry.id   AF-A0A3Q7RB25-F1
#
_cell.length_a   1.000
_cell.length_b   1.000
_cell.length_c   1.000
_cell.angle_alpha   90.00
_cell.angle_beta   90.00
_cell.angle_gamma   90.00
#
_symmetry.space_group_name_H-M   'P 1'
#
loop_
_entity.id
_entity.type
_entity.pdbx_description
1 polymer ?
#
loop_
_entity_poly.entity_id
_entity_poly.type
_entity_poly.pdbx_seq_one_letter_code
_entity_poly.pdbx_strand_id
1 'polypeptide(L)'
;MSYNYVVTAQKPTAVNGCVTGHFTSAEDLNLLIAKNTRLEIYVVTAEGLRPVKEVGMYGKIAVMELFRPKGESKDLLFILTAKYNACILEYKQSGESIDIITRAHGNVQDRIGRPSETGIIGIIDPECRMIGLRLYDGLFKVIPLDRDNKELKAFNIRLEELHVIDVKFLYGCQAPTICFVYQDPQGRHVKTYEVSLREKEFNKGPWKQENVEAEASMVIAVPEPFGGAIIIGQESITYHNGDKYLAIAPPIIKQSTIVCHNRVDPNGSRYLLGDMEGRLFMLLLEKEEQMDGTVTLKDLRVELLGETSIAECLTYLDNGVVFVGSRLGDSQLVKLNVDSNEQGSYVVAMETFTNLGPIVDMCVVDLERQGQGQLVTCSGAFKEGSLRIIRNGIGIHEHASIDLPGIKGLWPLRSDPNRETDDTLVLSFVGQTRVLMLNGEEVEETELMGFVDDQQTFFCGNVAHQQLIQITSASVRLVSQEPKALVSEWKEPQGKNISVASCNSSQVVVAVGRALYYLQIHPQELRQISHTEMEHEVACLDITPLGDSNGLSPLCAIGLWTDISARILKLPSFELLHKEMLGGEIIPRSILMTTFESSHYLLCALGDGALFYFGLNVETGLLSDRKKVTLGTQPTVLRTFRSLSTTNVFACSDRPTVIYSSNHKLVFSNVNLKEVNYMCPLNSDGYPDSLALANNSTLTIGTIDEIQKLHIRTVPLYESPRKICYQEVSQCFGVLSSRIEVQDTSGGTTALRPSASTQALSSSVSSSKLFSSSTAPHETSFGEEVEVHNLLIIDQHTFEVLHAHQFLQNEYALSLVSCKLGKDPNTYFIVGTAMVYPEEAEPKQGRIVVFQYSDGKLQTVAEKEVKGAVYSMVEFNGKLLASINSTVRLYEWTTEKELRTECNHYNNIMALYLKTKGDFILVGDLMRSVLLLAYKPMEGNFEEIARDFNPNWMSAVEILDDDNFLGAENAFNLFVCQKDSAATTDEERQHLQEVGLFHLGEFVNVFCHGSLVMQNLGETSTPTQGSVLFGTVNGMIGLVTSLSESWYNLLLDMQNRLNKVIKSVGKIEHSFWRSFHTERKTEPATGFIDGDLIESFLDISRPKMQEVVANLQYDDGSGMKREATADDLIKVVEELTRIH
;
A
#
# COMPACT_ATOMS: atom_id res chain seq x y z
N MET A 1 -17.51 -4.13 29.20
CA MET A 1 -16.79 -3.10 28.43
C MET A 1 -15.85 -3.80 27.46
N SER A 2 -15.57 -3.19 26.30
CA SER A 2 -14.69 -3.74 25.24
C SER A 2 -13.54 -2.77 24.96
N TYR A 3 -12.34 -3.30 24.71
CA TYR A 3 -11.15 -2.53 24.41
C TYR A 3 -10.43 -3.15 23.22
N ASN A 4 -10.19 -2.35 22.18
CA ASN A 4 -9.66 -2.80 20.90
C ASN A 4 -8.49 -1.92 20.45
N TYR A 5 -7.59 -2.51 19.69
CA TYR A 5 -6.45 -1.86 19.05
C TYR A 5 -6.58 -2.01 17.54
N VAL A 6 -6.41 -0.92 16.79
CA VAL A 6 -6.58 -0.88 15.33
C VAL A 6 -5.33 -0.31 14.71
N VAL A 7 -4.71 -1.03 13.78
CA VAL A 7 -3.46 -0.62 13.11
C VAL A 7 -3.51 -0.91 11.62
N THR A 8 -2.81 -0.09 10.84
CA THR A 8 -2.68 -0.25 9.39
C THR A 8 -1.57 -1.23 9.05
N ALA A 9 -1.92 -2.40 8.52
CA ALA A 9 -0.96 -3.39 8.03
C ALA A 9 -0.36 -2.99 6.67
N GLN A 10 -1.20 -2.48 5.77
CA GLN A 10 -0.82 -1.94 4.47
C GLN A 10 -1.49 -0.59 4.26
N LYS A 11 -0.68 0.43 3.92
CA LYS A 11 -1.17 1.79 3.64
C LYS A 11 -2.14 1.82 2.45
N PRO A 12 -3.02 2.84 2.33
CA PRO A 12 -3.85 3.03 1.15
C PRO A 12 -2.99 3.12 -0.12
N THR A 13 -3.38 2.40 -1.17
CA THR A 13 -2.63 2.31 -2.42
C THR A 13 -3.33 3.04 -3.57
N ALA A 14 -4.66 3.19 -3.50
CA ALA A 14 -5.45 3.91 -4.49
C ALA A 14 -5.11 5.42 -4.50
N VAL A 15 -4.96 5.98 -5.70
CA VAL A 15 -4.72 7.42 -5.89
C VAL A 15 -6.06 8.16 -5.98
N ASN A 16 -6.28 9.09 -5.04
CA ASN A 16 -7.49 9.93 -5.02
C ASN A 16 -7.35 11.23 -5.81
N GLY A 17 -6.12 11.68 -6.01
CA GLY A 17 -5.83 12.91 -6.73
C GLY A 17 -4.34 13.12 -6.86
N CYS A 18 -3.97 13.88 -7.88
CA CYS A 18 -2.58 14.21 -8.18
C CYS A 18 -2.51 15.63 -8.73
N VAL A 19 -1.44 16.35 -8.38
CA VAL A 19 -1.19 17.72 -8.84
C VAL A 19 0.30 17.92 -9.12
N THR A 20 0.61 18.73 -10.12
CA THR A 20 1.98 19.14 -10.44
C THR A 20 2.18 20.64 -10.23
N GLY A 21 3.41 21.01 -9.89
CA GLY A 21 3.82 22.38 -9.66
C GLY A 21 5.20 22.44 -9.03
N HIS A 22 5.52 23.54 -8.36
CA HIS A 22 6.86 23.84 -7.84
C HIS A 22 6.81 24.04 -6.33
N PHE A 23 6.65 22.94 -5.60
CA PHE A 23 6.39 22.95 -4.16
C PHE A 23 7.68 22.89 -3.32
N THR A 24 8.66 22.10 -3.76
CA THR A 24 9.95 21.89 -3.07
C THR A 24 10.89 23.09 -3.26
N SER A 25 11.05 23.51 -4.51
CA SER A 25 11.76 24.74 -4.91
C SER A 25 11.05 25.40 -6.09
N ALA A 26 11.49 26.59 -6.49
CA ALA A 26 10.94 27.30 -7.64
C ALA A 26 11.34 26.68 -9.00
N GLU A 27 12.43 25.90 -9.01
CA GLU A 27 13.02 25.31 -10.22
C GLU A 27 12.61 23.85 -10.39
N ASP A 28 12.39 23.13 -9.28
CA ASP A 28 12.01 21.73 -9.31
C ASP A 28 10.56 21.57 -9.78
N LEU A 29 10.33 20.65 -10.71
CA LEU A 29 9.00 20.18 -11.04
C LEU A 29 8.62 19.04 -10.09
N ASN A 30 7.54 19.24 -9.34
CA ASN A 30 7.04 18.28 -8.37
C ASN A 30 5.78 17.58 -8.86
N LEU A 31 5.61 16.34 -8.40
CA LEU A 31 4.36 15.59 -8.46
C LEU A 31 3.93 15.30 -7.03
N LEU A 32 2.75 15.77 -6.66
CA LEU A 32 2.12 15.50 -5.36
C LEU A 32 0.95 14.54 -5.57
N ILE A 33 0.90 13.48 -4.77
CA ILE A 33 -0.10 12.42 -4.87
C ILE A 33 -0.85 12.31 -3.54
N ALA A 34 -2.17 12.36 -3.60
CA ALA A 34 -3.05 12.12 -2.47
C ALA A 34 -3.52 10.66 -2.47
N LYS A 35 -3.18 9.92 -1.42
CA LYS A 35 -3.68 8.55 -1.15
C LYS A 35 -4.47 8.57 0.15
N ASN A 36 -5.74 8.93 0.05
CA ASN A 36 -6.70 9.14 1.12
C ASN A 36 -6.18 10.05 2.24
N THR A 37 -5.49 9.50 3.24
CA THR A 37 -4.91 10.23 4.39
C THR A 37 -3.42 10.52 4.24
N ARG A 38 -2.78 10.05 3.16
CA ARG A 38 -1.35 10.24 2.87
C ARG A 38 -1.14 11.24 1.74
N LEU A 39 -0.09 12.04 1.89
CA LEU A 39 0.44 12.93 0.87
C LEU A 39 1.87 12.46 0.52
N GLU A 40 2.06 12.05 -0.72
CA GLU A 40 3.37 11.70 -1.27
C GLU A 40 3.88 12.83 -2.16
N ILE A 41 5.16 13.18 -2.00
CA ILE A 41 5.82 14.27 -2.73
C ILE A 41 7.01 13.69 -3.49
N TYR A 42 6.99 13.85 -4.81
CA TYR A 42 8.04 13.44 -5.73
C TYR A 42 8.63 14.63 -6.47
N VAL A 43 9.87 14.48 -6.93
CA VAL A 43 10.53 15.38 -7.89
C VAL A 43 10.64 14.63 -9.21
N VAL A 44 10.26 15.30 -10.30
CA VAL A 44 10.40 14.78 -11.66
C VAL A 44 11.86 14.84 -12.07
N THR A 45 12.42 13.71 -12.46
CA THR A 45 13.81 13.58 -12.93
C THR A 45 13.82 12.94 -14.32
N ALA A 46 14.97 12.95 -15.00
CA ALA A 46 15.11 12.36 -16.33
C ALA A 46 14.87 10.83 -16.34
N GLU A 47 15.15 10.16 -15.22
CA GLU A 47 15.05 8.70 -15.06
C GLU A 47 13.69 8.24 -14.54
N GLY A 48 12.83 9.16 -14.08
CA GLY A 48 11.53 8.84 -13.47
C GLY A 48 11.18 9.78 -12.32
N LEU A 49 10.55 9.23 -11.28
CA LEU A 49 10.11 9.98 -10.10
C LEU A 49 11.02 9.71 -8.90
N ARG A 50 11.63 10.76 -8.35
CA ARG A 50 12.42 10.65 -7.12
C ARG A 50 11.54 10.97 -5.90
N PRO A 51 11.35 10.02 -4.96
CA PRO A 51 10.62 10.31 -3.72
C PRO A 51 11.39 11.33 -2.88
N VAL A 52 10.67 12.31 -2.32
CA VAL A 52 11.25 13.35 -1.45
C VAL A 52 10.71 13.22 -0.03
N LYS A 53 9.38 13.14 0.11
CA LYS A 53 8.75 13.06 1.41
C LYS A 53 7.36 12.46 1.31
N GLU A 54 7.06 11.59 2.26
CA GLU A 54 5.71 11.09 2.49
C GLU A 54 5.25 11.51 3.90
N VAL A 55 4.05 12.11 4.00
CA VAL A 55 3.45 12.52 5.28
C VAL A 55 2.01 12.04 5.40
N GLY A 56 1.62 11.70 6.62
CA GLY A 56 0.22 11.41 6.96
C GLY A 56 -0.50 12.65 7.46
N MET A 57 -1.80 12.72 7.17
CA MET A 57 -2.71 13.75 7.65
C MET A 57 -3.85 13.13 8.43
N TYR A 58 -4.31 13.82 9.47
CA TYR A 58 -5.50 13.44 10.25
C TYR A 58 -6.79 13.86 9.52
N GLY A 59 -7.01 13.28 8.35
CA GLY A 59 -8.15 13.59 7.49
C GLY A 59 -8.03 12.97 6.10
N LYS A 60 -9.16 12.55 5.53
CA LYS A 60 -9.25 12.19 4.10
C LYS A 60 -9.05 13.47 3.28
N ILE A 61 -8.05 13.52 2.41
CA ILE A 61 -7.80 14.64 1.50
C ILE A 61 -8.95 14.68 0.48
N ALA A 62 -9.78 15.72 0.55
CA ALA A 62 -10.91 15.93 -0.34
C ALA A 62 -10.57 16.92 -1.47
N VAL A 63 -9.76 17.93 -1.19
CA VAL A 63 -9.22 18.87 -2.19
C VAL A 63 -7.73 19.02 -1.97
N MET A 64 -6.97 19.01 -3.06
CA MET A 64 -5.53 19.24 -3.07
C MET A 64 -5.18 20.11 -4.27
N GLU A 65 -4.82 21.37 -4.02
CA GLU A 65 -4.52 22.34 -5.08
C GLU A 65 -3.26 23.15 -4.75
N LEU A 66 -2.40 23.33 -5.75
CA LEU A 66 -1.21 24.19 -5.66
C LEU A 66 -1.53 25.59 -6.18
N PHE A 67 -0.95 26.61 -5.54
CA PHE A 67 -1.09 27.99 -5.98
C PHE A 67 0.15 28.83 -5.61
N ARG A 68 0.43 29.86 -6.40
CA ARG A 68 1.55 30.79 -6.19
C ARG A 68 1.07 32.23 -6.00
N PRO A 69 0.85 32.68 -4.75
CA PRO A 69 0.57 34.07 -4.45
C PRO A 69 1.71 35.00 -4.84
N LYS A 70 1.38 36.24 -5.22
CA LYS A 70 2.40 37.28 -5.47
C LYS A 70 3.26 37.51 -4.23
N GLY A 71 4.57 37.39 -4.40
CA GLY A 71 5.57 37.60 -3.36
C GLY A 71 5.85 36.39 -2.47
N GLU A 72 5.42 35.19 -2.86
CA GLU A 72 5.97 33.91 -2.36
C GLU A 72 7.01 33.39 -3.37
N SER A 73 8.02 32.67 -2.86
CA SER A 73 9.15 32.19 -3.67
C SER A 73 8.85 30.92 -4.47
N LYS A 74 7.95 30.08 -3.94
CA LYS A 74 7.56 28.77 -4.44
C LYS A 74 6.07 28.54 -4.17
N ASP A 75 5.50 27.47 -4.70
CA ASP A 75 4.08 27.19 -4.57
C ASP A 75 3.71 26.81 -3.13
N LEU A 76 2.50 27.17 -2.74
CA LEU A 76 1.86 26.72 -1.51
C LEU A 76 0.82 25.66 -1.84
N LEU A 77 0.60 24.76 -0.90
CA LEU A 77 -0.35 23.67 -1.04
C LEU A 77 -1.59 23.94 -0.18
N PHE A 78 -2.75 24.04 -0.81
CA PHE A 78 -4.03 24.06 -0.11
C PHE A 78 -4.58 22.64 -0.01
N ILE A 79 -4.95 22.24 1.21
CA ILE A 79 -5.64 20.98 1.48
C ILE A 79 -6.94 21.25 2.24
N LEU A 80 -8.02 20.64 1.75
CA LEU A 80 -9.28 20.51 2.47
C LEU A 80 -9.55 19.03 2.75
N THR A 81 -9.86 18.71 3.99
CA THR A 81 -10.23 17.35 4.39
C THR A 81 -11.73 17.10 4.28
N ALA A 82 -12.17 15.84 4.23
CA ALA A 82 -13.59 15.47 4.20
C ALA A 82 -14.37 15.88 5.46
N LYS A 83 -13.70 16.03 6.61
CA LYS A 83 -14.24 16.65 7.84
C LYS A 83 -14.11 18.18 7.86
N TYR A 84 -13.96 18.79 6.68
CA TYR A 84 -13.90 20.23 6.45
C TYR A 84 -12.75 20.98 7.14
N ASN A 85 -11.68 20.29 7.56
CA ASN A 85 -10.46 20.98 7.99
C ASN A 85 -9.71 21.51 6.76
N ALA A 86 -9.57 22.82 6.68
CA ALA A 86 -8.81 23.52 5.65
C ALA A 86 -7.43 23.91 6.19
N CYS A 87 -6.40 23.80 5.35
CA CYS A 87 -5.07 24.29 5.69
C CYS A 87 -4.26 24.70 4.46
N ILE A 88 -3.28 25.56 4.67
CA ILE A 88 -2.26 25.93 3.68
C ILE A 88 -0.91 25.48 4.22
N LEU A 89 -0.18 24.69 3.43
CA LEU A 89 1.08 24.07 3.77
C LEU A 89 2.23 24.65 2.94
N GLU A 90 3.42 24.69 3.54
CA GLU A 90 4.67 25.06 2.87
C GLU A 90 5.74 23.99 3.13
N TYR A 91 6.48 23.61 2.10
CA TYR A 91 7.66 22.76 2.21
C TYR A 91 8.86 23.54 2.74
N LYS A 92 9.55 23.01 3.77
CA LYS A 92 10.83 23.53 4.24
C LYS A 92 11.82 22.40 4.50
N GLN A 93 13.03 22.57 3.97
CA GLN A 93 14.16 21.71 4.20
C GLN A 93 15.30 22.50 4.83
N SER A 94 15.92 21.96 5.88
CA SER A 94 17.09 22.54 6.55
C SER A 94 18.14 21.45 6.76
N GLY A 95 19.10 21.34 5.83
CA GLY A 95 20.00 20.20 5.77
C GLY A 95 19.25 18.91 5.43
N GLU A 96 19.41 17.88 6.26
CA GLU A 96 18.73 16.58 6.11
C GLU A 96 17.29 16.58 6.65
N SER A 97 16.90 17.58 7.46
CA SER A 97 15.56 17.64 8.04
C SER A 97 14.55 18.27 7.08
N ILE A 98 13.51 17.51 6.73
CA ILE A 98 12.38 17.94 5.88
C ILE A 98 11.11 18.03 6.73
N ASP A 99 10.54 19.24 6.81
CA ASP A 99 9.31 19.54 7.53
C ASP A 99 8.25 20.18 6.62
N ILE A 100 7.00 19.73 6.74
CA ILE A 100 5.84 20.38 6.12
C ILE A 100 5.19 21.29 7.17
N ILE A 101 5.26 22.60 6.96
CA ILE A 101 4.77 23.58 7.94
C ILE A 101 3.37 24.08 7.59
N THR A 102 2.53 24.22 8.62
CA THR A 102 1.19 24.81 8.49
C THR A 102 1.27 26.33 8.53
N ARG A 103 1.00 27.00 7.39
CA ARG A 103 0.96 28.47 7.26
C ARG A 103 -0.35 29.03 7.81
N ALA A 104 -1.46 28.39 7.48
CA ALA A 104 -2.80 28.74 7.93
C ALA A 104 -3.64 27.47 8.09
N HIS A 105 -4.61 27.48 9.00
CA HIS A 105 -5.54 26.36 9.19
C HIS A 105 -6.83 26.84 9.85
N GLY A 106 -7.92 26.13 9.61
CA GLY A 106 -9.23 26.35 10.22
C GLY A 106 -10.23 25.30 9.77
N ASN A 107 -11.33 25.12 10.50
CA ASN A 107 -12.42 24.25 10.07
C ASN A 107 -13.50 25.11 9.39
N VAL A 108 -13.87 24.76 8.16
CA VAL A 108 -14.81 25.52 7.32
C VAL A 108 -16.21 24.91 7.28
N GLN A 109 -16.50 23.94 8.15
CA GLN A 109 -17.81 23.32 8.28
C GLN A 109 -18.87 24.35 8.71
N ASP A 110 -20.03 24.30 8.06
CA ASP A 110 -21.22 25.00 8.55
C ASP A 110 -22.02 24.07 9.47
N ARG A 111 -22.55 24.62 10.58
CA ARG A 111 -23.37 23.84 11.51
C ARG A 111 -24.68 23.33 10.89
N ILE A 112 -25.11 23.99 9.82
CA ILE A 112 -26.30 23.67 9.04
C ILE A 112 -25.91 23.69 7.56
N GLY A 113 -26.35 22.68 6.82
CA GLY A 113 -26.05 22.57 5.40
C GLY A 113 -26.23 21.13 4.95
N ARG A 114 -26.92 20.94 3.82
CA ARG A 114 -27.02 19.63 3.17
C ARG A 114 -25.75 19.43 2.33
N PRO A 115 -24.93 18.41 2.58
CA PRO A 115 -23.78 18.11 1.73
C PRO A 115 -24.23 17.93 0.28
N SER A 116 -23.49 18.51 -0.67
CA SER A 116 -23.82 18.41 -2.08
C SER A 116 -23.60 17.00 -2.63
N GLU A 117 -24.46 16.58 -3.54
CA GLU A 117 -24.44 15.24 -4.16
C GLU A 117 -23.16 14.99 -4.97
N THR A 118 -22.69 16.00 -5.71
CA THR A 118 -21.44 15.94 -6.48
C THR A 118 -20.18 16.13 -5.62
N GLY A 119 -20.31 16.11 -4.29
CA GLY A 119 -19.20 16.16 -3.35
C GLY A 119 -18.57 17.55 -3.16
N ILE A 120 -17.40 17.55 -2.53
CA ILE A 120 -16.65 18.76 -2.19
C ILE A 120 -15.89 19.25 -3.43
N ILE A 121 -16.13 20.49 -3.83
CA ILE A 121 -15.33 21.17 -4.86
C ILE A 121 -14.55 22.30 -4.19
N GLY A 122 -13.23 22.32 -4.39
CA GLY A 122 -12.39 23.44 -3.98
C GLY A 122 -11.57 23.95 -5.16
N ILE A 123 -11.63 25.26 -5.37
CA ILE A 123 -11.02 25.94 -6.51
C ILE A 123 -10.34 27.22 -6.07
N ILE A 124 -9.26 27.57 -6.75
CA ILE A 124 -8.48 28.78 -6.44
C ILE A 124 -8.54 29.70 -7.65
N ASP A 125 -8.78 30.99 -7.40
CA ASP A 125 -8.74 32.01 -8.45
C ASP A 125 -7.31 32.10 -9.03
N PRO A 126 -7.14 32.19 -10.37
CA PRO A 126 -5.81 32.24 -10.99
C PRO A 126 -4.90 33.37 -10.50
N GLU A 127 -5.46 34.52 -10.11
CA GLU A 127 -4.70 35.62 -9.52
C GLU A 127 -4.43 35.43 -8.01
N CYS A 128 -4.79 34.28 -7.45
CA CYS A 128 -4.64 33.89 -6.05
C CYS A 128 -5.30 34.88 -5.07
N ARG A 129 -6.46 35.44 -5.43
CA ARG A 129 -7.19 36.41 -4.59
C ARG A 129 -8.04 35.73 -3.51
N MET A 130 -8.61 34.58 -3.83
CA MET A 130 -9.48 33.82 -2.93
C MET A 130 -9.50 32.33 -3.26
N ILE A 131 -9.98 31.54 -2.30
CA ILE A 131 -10.37 30.14 -2.51
C ILE A 131 -11.89 30.06 -2.49
N GLY A 132 -12.47 29.43 -3.49
CA GLY A 132 -13.89 29.10 -3.59
C GLY A 132 -14.12 27.64 -3.20
N LEU A 133 -15.11 27.41 -2.34
CA LEU A 133 -15.48 26.08 -1.85
C LEU A 133 -16.98 25.87 -2.05
N ARG A 134 -17.36 24.79 -2.74
CA ARG A 134 -18.74 24.31 -2.82
C ARG A 134 -18.86 23.06 -1.96
N LEU A 135 -19.36 23.25 -0.75
CA LEU A 135 -19.49 22.20 0.28
C LEU A 135 -20.94 21.72 0.45
N TYR A 136 -21.89 22.66 0.38
CA TYR A 136 -23.30 22.44 0.65
C TYR A 136 -24.15 23.04 -0.48
N ASP A 137 -25.33 22.48 -0.69
CA ASP A 137 -26.25 22.96 -1.73
C ASP A 137 -26.70 24.39 -1.48
N GLY A 138 -26.71 25.20 -2.54
CA GLY A 138 -27.13 26.61 -2.50
C GLY A 138 -26.17 27.56 -1.76
N LEU A 139 -24.97 27.10 -1.37
CA LEU A 139 -23.97 27.91 -0.70
C LEU A 139 -22.60 27.80 -1.39
N PHE A 140 -22.03 28.96 -1.73
CA PHE A 140 -20.65 29.06 -2.18
C PHE A 140 -19.81 29.78 -1.13
N LYS A 141 -18.88 29.05 -0.53
CA LYS A 141 -18.03 29.54 0.56
C LYS A 141 -16.75 30.12 0.01
N VAL A 142 -16.39 31.31 0.45
CA VAL A 142 -15.23 32.06 -0.04
C VAL A 142 -14.26 32.32 1.11
N ILE A 143 -13.00 31.92 0.91
CA ILE A 143 -11.88 32.20 1.81
C ILE A 143 -11.01 33.30 1.17
N PRO A 144 -10.93 34.51 1.76
CA PRO A 144 -10.00 35.54 1.32
C PRO A 144 -8.55 35.10 1.55
N LEU A 145 -7.69 35.27 0.53
CA LEU A 145 -6.25 34.95 0.60
C LEU A 145 -5.41 36.14 1.08
N ASP A 146 -5.87 36.81 2.15
CA ASP A 146 -5.07 37.82 2.84
C ASP A 146 -3.98 37.15 3.68
N ARG A 147 -2.76 37.70 3.66
CA ARG A 147 -1.60 37.12 4.39
C ARG A 147 -1.84 36.99 5.91
N ASP A 148 -2.74 37.78 6.47
CA ASP A 148 -3.08 37.79 7.89
C ASP A 148 -4.13 36.74 8.27
N ASN A 149 -4.80 36.09 7.30
CA ASN A 149 -5.88 35.14 7.54
C ASN A 149 -5.39 33.74 7.95
N LYS A 150 -4.66 33.64 9.07
CA LYS A 150 -4.09 32.38 9.58
C LYS A 150 -5.13 31.38 10.09
N GLU A 151 -6.31 31.87 10.47
CA GLU A 151 -7.45 31.07 10.95
C GLU A 151 -8.36 30.60 9.80
N LEU A 152 -8.05 30.96 8.54
CA LEU A 152 -8.85 30.65 7.35
C LEU A 152 -10.34 30.98 7.54
N LYS A 153 -10.63 32.16 8.08
CA LYS A 153 -12.01 32.65 8.19
C LYS A 153 -12.58 32.82 6.79
N ALA A 154 -13.78 32.26 6.60
CA ALA A 154 -14.52 32.28 5.36
C ALA A 154 -15.87 32.98 5.53
N PHE A 155 -16.52 33.34 4.44
CA PHE A 155 -17.92 33.74 4.42
C PHE A 155 -18.67 33.00 3.32
N ASN A 156 -19.98 32.83 3.48
CA ASN A 156 -20.83 32.16 2.50
C ASN A 156 -21.57 33.18 1.65
N ILE A 157 -21.68 32.90 0.36
CA ILE A 157 -22.55 33.59 -0.60
C ILE A 157 -23.66 32.62 -0.98
N ARG A 158 -24.90 33.11 -1.03
CA ARG A 158 -26.05 32.30 -1.44
C ARG A 158 -26.01 32.10 -2.95
N LEU A 159 -26.12 30.85 -3.37
CA LEU A 159 -26.20 30.44 -4.76
C LEU A 159 -27.67 30.03 -5.04
N GLU A 160 -28.32 30.68 -6.00
CA GLU A 160 -29.74 30.42 -6.30
C GLU A 160 -29.92 29.04 -6.96
N GLU A 161 -28.95 28.64 -7.77
CA GLU A 161 -28.85 27.34 -8.41
C GLU A 161 -28.39 26.26 -7.39
N LEU A 162 -29.28 25.34 -7.02
CA LEU A 162 -28.99 24.38 -5.95
C LEU A 162 -28.09 23.23 -6.38
N HIS A 163 -28.39 22.62 -7.54
CA HIS A 163 -27.72 21.40 -8.00
C HIS A 163 -26.60 21.74 -8.98
N VAL A 164 -25.46 22.16 -8.44
CA VAL A 164 -24.25 22.47 -9.23
C VAL A 164 -23.45 21.19 -9.50
N ILE A 165 -23.02 20.99 -10.74
CA ILE A 165 -22.26 19.82 -11.19
C ILE A 165 -20.76 20.05 -11.00
N ASP A 166 -20.20 21.05 -11.67
CA ASP A 166 -18.79 21.46 -11.54
C ASP A 166 -18.64 22.99 -11.60
N VAL A 167 -17.59 23.52 -10.96
CA VAL A 167 -17.26 24.95 -10.88
C VAL A 167 -15.76 25.14 -11.10
N LYS A 168 -15.37 26.17 -11.86
CA LYS A 168 -13.98 26.67 -11.95
C LYS A 168 -13.93 28.20 -12.00
N PHE A 169 -12.84 28.78 -11.50
CA PHE A 169 -12.54 30.20 -11.76
C PHE A 169 -12.00 30.38 -13.18
N LEU A 170 -12.47 31.42 -13.87
CA LEU A 170 -12.00 31.79 -15.20
C LEU A 170 -10.67 32.56 -15.14
N TYR A 171 -9.86 32.44 -16.19
CA TYR A 171 -8.63 33.19 -16.38
C TYR A 171 -8.89 34.52 -17.10
N GLY A 172 -8.01 35.51 -16.89
CA GLY A 172 -8.03 36.79 -17.64
C GLY A 172 -9.19 37.74 -17.27
N CYS A 173 -9.83 37.54 -16.12
CA CYS A 173 -10.96 38.38 -15.65
C CYS A 173 -10.51 39.38 -14.58
N GLN A 174 -10.90 40.64 -14.74
CA GLN A 174 -10.57 41.72 -13.78
C GLN A 174 -11.13 41.45 -12.38
N ALA A 175 -12.36 40.96 -12.30
CA ALA A 175 -12.95 40.43 -11.07
C ALA A 175 -12.78 38.90 -11.03
N PRO A 176 -12.70 38.27 -9.85
CA PRO A 176 -12.78 36.82 -9.72
C PRO A 176 -14.11 36.33 -10.30
N THR A 177 -14.06 35.60 -11.41
CA THR A 177 -15.26 35.11 -12.12
C THR A 177 -15.33 33.60 -12.02
N ILE A 178 -16.43 33.08 -11.49
CA ILE A 178 -16.71 31.64 -11.49
C ILE A 178 -17.56 31.26 -12.70
N CYS A 179 -17.27 30.11 -13.29
CA CYS A 179 -18.07 29.45 -14.32
C CYS A 179 -18.47 28.07 -13.81
N PHE A 180 -19.74 27.72 -13.95
CA PHE A 180 -20.24 26.45 -13.45
C PHE A 180 -21.39 25.90 -14.29
N VAL A 181 -21.52 24.58 -14.25
CA VAL A 181 -22.68 23.85 -14.79
C VAL A 181 -23.62 23.52 -13.64
N TYR A 182 -24.91 23.73 -13.82
CA TYR A 182 -25.93 23.34 -12.86
C TYR A 182 -27.10 22.63 -13.56
N GLN A 183 -27.85 21.85 -12.79
CA GLN A 183 -29.02 21.11 -13.25
C GLN A 183 -30.29 21.64 -12.60
N ASP A 184 -31.32 21.81 -13.42
CA ASP A 184 -32.68 22.14 -12.99
C ASP A 184 -33.70 21.29 -13.77
N PRO A 185 -35.02 21.46 -13.57
CA PRO A 185 -36.03 20.70 -14.31
C PRO A 185 -36.05 20.95 -15.83
N GLN A 186 -35.42 22.02 -16.33
CA GLN A 186 -35.34 22.35 -17.75
C GLN A 186 -34.12 21.72 -18.44
N GLY A 187 -33.09 21.33 -17.67
CA GLY A 187 -31.93 20.60 -18.17
C GLY A 187 -30.65 20.98 -17.42
N ARG A 188 -29.49 20.81 -18.09
CA ARG A 188 -28.22 21.36 -17.63
C ARG A 188 -27.92 22.68 -18.33
N HIS A 189 -27.40 23.62 -17.56
CA HIS A 189 -27.15 25.00 -17.98
C HIS A 189 -25.76 25.46 -17.52
N VAL A 190 -25.16 26.43 -18.23
CA VAL A 190 -23.84 27.00 -17.87
C VAL A 190 -23.95 28.50 -17.61
N LYS A 191 -23.44 28.94 -16.45
CA LYS A 191 -23.59 30.32 -15.99
C LYS A 191 -22.30 30.84 -15.36
N THR A 192 -22.14 32.16 -15.38
CA THR A 192 -21.01 32.84 -14.75
C THR A 192 -21.47 33.87 -13.71
N TYR A 193 -20.66 34.04 -12.67
CA TYR A 193 -20.82 35.09 -11.66
C TYR A 193 -19.48 35.76 -11.35
N GLU A 194 -19.53 37.05 -11.04
CA GLU A 194 -18.40 37.79 -10.47
C GLU A 194 -18.49 37.78 -8.94
N VAL A 195 -17.37 37.54 -8.26
CA VAL A 195 -17.32 37.42 -6.80
C VAL A 195 -16.72 38.68 -6.18
N SER A 196 -17.56 39.47 -5.50
CA SER A 196 -17.14 40.71 -4.84
C SER A 196 -16.73 40.44 -3.39
N LEU A 197 -15.41 40.46 -3.09
CA LEU A 197 -14.92 40.31 -1.71
C LEU A 197 -15.38 41.45 -0.78
N ARG A 198 -15.69 42.62 -1.35
CA ARG A 198 -16.13 43.81 -0.60
C ARG A 198 -17.60 43.74 -0.22
N GLU A 199 -18.45 43.38 -1.18
CA GLU A 199 -19.91 43.29 -0.98
C GLU A 199 -20.32 41.94 -0.37
N LYS A 200 -19.47 40.92 -0.49
CA LYS A 200 -19.73 39.54 -0.07
C LYS A 200 -20.95 38.92 -0.75
N GLU A 201 -21.20 39.33 -1.99
CA GLU A 201 -22.29 38.86 -2.84
C GLU A 201 -21.78 38.56 -4.26
N PHE A 202 -22.63 37.89 -5.05
CA PHE A 202 -22.39 37.68 -6.47
C PHE A 202 -22.89 38.87 -7.28
N ASN A 203 -22.04 39.33 -8.19
CA ASN A 203 -22.40 40.22 -9.28
C ASN A 203 -22.65 39.41 -10.56
N LYS A 204 -23.40 40.00 -11.48
CA LYS A 204 -23.73 39.34 -12.76
C LYS A 204 -22.45 39.07 -13.54
N GLY A 205 -22.22 37.81 -13.91
CA GLY A 205 -21.05 37.42 -14.70
C GLY A 205 -21.08 37.90 -16.15
N PRO A 206 -19.95 37.75 -16.86
CA PRO A 206 -19.75 38.30 -18.20
C PRO A 206 -20.67 37.68 -19.27
N TRP A 207 -21.04 36.40 -19.13
CA TRP A 207 -21.91 35.71 -20.08
C TRP A 207 -22.71 34.57 -19.44
N LYS A 208 -23.81 34.18 -20.08
CA LYS A 208 -24.61 33.02 -19.69
C LYS A 208 -25.05 32.28 -20.95
N GLN A 209 -25.13 30.95 -20.88
CA GLN A 209 -25.77 30.16 -21.92
C GLN A 209 -26.83 29.29 -21.26
N GLU A 210 -28.04 29.34 -21.82
CA GLU A 210 -29.17 28.62 -21.26
C GLU A 210 -28.91 27.12 -21.45
N ASN A 211 -28.97 26.54 -22.65
CA ASN A 211 -28.87 25.08 -22.76
C ASN A 211 -27.45 24.58 -23.11
N VAL A 212 -26.97 23.58 -22.36
CA VAL A 212 -25.83 22.71 -22.72
C VAL A 212 -26.29 21.25 -22.80
N GLU A 213 -25.37 20.34 -23.13
CA GLU A 213 -25.66 18.90 -23.17
C GLU A 213 -26.21 18.40 -21.83
N ALA A 214 -27.17 17.48 -21.89
CA ALA A 214 -27.81 16.90 -20.70
C ALA A 214 -26.81 16.20 -19.77
N GLU A 215 -25.72 15.65 -20.33
CA GLU A 215 -24.67 14.95 -19.59
C GLU A 215 -23.37 15.76 -19.42
N ALA A 216 -23.44 17.10 -19.50
CA ALA A 216 -22.30 17.97 -19.21
C ALA A 216 -21.76 17.74 -17.78
N SER A 217 -20.53 17.23 -17.66
CA SER A 217 -19.95 16.75 -16.40
C SER A 217 -18.78 17.58 -15.88
N MET A 218 -18.01 18.22 -16.76
CA MET A 218 -16.78 18.94 -16.38
C MET A 218 -16.71 20.35 -17.00
N VAL A 219 -16.13 21.27 -16.23
CA VAL A 219 -15.77 22.63 -16.68
C VAL A 219 -14.25 22.77 -16.67
N ILE A 220 -13.65 23.07 -17.82
CA ILE A 220 -12.22 23.38 -17.94
C ILE A 220 -12.06 24.87 -18.23
N ALA A 221 -11.50 25.61 -17.27
CA ALA A 221 -11.14 27.00 -17.48
C ALA A 221 -9.88 27.10 -18.36
N VAL A 222 -10.01 27.75 -19.52
CA VAL A 222 -8.92 27.89 -20.50
C VAL A 222 -8.11 29.15 -20.16
N PRO A 223 -6.77 29.06 -20.07
CA PRO A 223 -5.91 30.20 -19.74
C PRO A 223 -5.82 31.21 -20.89
N GLU A 224 -5.18 32.34 -20.62
CA GLU A 224 -4.70 33.24 -21.67
C GLU A 224 -3.69 32.50 -22.58
N PRO A 225 -3.71 32.73 -23.91
CA PRO A 225 -4.38 33.82 -24.61
C PRO A 225 -5.82 33.53 -25.06
N PHE A 226 -6.33 32.30 -24.94
CA PHE A 226 -7.67 31.96 -25.45
C PHE A 226 -8.80 32.46 -24.53
N GLY A 227 -8.64 32.29 -23.21
CA GLY A 227 -9.68 32.57 -22.22
C GLY A 227 -10.91 31.66 -22.35
N GLY A 228 -11.94 31.89 -21.54
CA GLY A 228 -13.21 31.14 -21.61
C GLY A 228 -13.18 29.77 -20.90
N ALA A 229 -14.17 28.94 -21.21
CA ALA A 229 -14.34 27.61 -20.62
C ALA A 229 -14.75 26.56 -21.66
N ILE A 230 -14.23 25.35 -21.50
CA ILE A 230 -14.66 24.15 -22.23
C ILE A 230 -15.58 23.35 -21.32
N ILE A 231 -16.70 22.89 -21.85
CA ILE A 231 -17.67 22.01 -21.21
C ILE A 231 -17.59 20.66 -21.90
N ILE A 232 -17.28 19.62 -21.12
CA ILE A 232 -17.22 18.25 -21.60
C ILE A 232 -18.51 17.54 -21.18
N GLY A 233 -19.23 17.00 -22.16
CA GLY A 233 -20.31 16.05 -21.96
C GLY A 233 -19.91 14.63 -22.38
N GLN A 234 -20.89 13.76 -22.53
CA GLN A 234 -20.69 12.37 -22.94
C GLN A 234 -20.59 12.24 -24.46
N GLU A 235 -21.36 13.04 -25.21
CA GLU A 235 -21.38 13.00 -26.68
C GLU A 235 -20.72 14.21 -27.35
N SER A 236 -20.64 15.35 -26.65
CA SER A 236 -20.12 16.59 -27.23
C SER A 236 -19.17 17.34 -26.31
N ILE A 237 -18.28 18.11 -26.93
CA ILE A 237 -17.39 19.07 -26.25
C ILE A 237 -17.70 20.45 -26.80
N THR A 238 -17.98 21.40 -25.92
CA THR A 238 -18.31 22.78 -26.30
C THR A 238 -17.38 23.78 -25.65
N TYR A 239 -16.98 24.83 -26.38
CA TYR A 239 -16.17 25.93 -25.87
C TYR A 239 -16.99 27.22 -25.87
N HIS A 240 -16.84 28.00 -24.80
CA HIS A 240 -17.59 29.22 -24.56
C HIS A 240 -16.66 30.33 -24.06
N ASN A 241 -16.69 31.48 -24.73
CA ASN A 241 -16.00 32.68 -24.28
C ASN A 241 -16.76 33.95 -24.73
N GLY A 242 -17.68 34.43 -23.90
CA GLY A 242 -18.55 35.55 -24.24
C GLY A 242 -19.50 35.17 -25.37
N ASP A 243 -19.35 35.82 -26.53
CA ASP A 243 -20.15 35.55 -27.73
C ASP A 243 -19.61 34.38 -28.57
N LYS A 244 -18.39 33.89 -28.28
CA LYS A 244 -17.76 32.82 -29.06
C LYS A 244 -18.19 31.45 -28.54
N TYR A 245 -18.79 30.67 -29.44
CA TYR A 245 -19.26 29.31 -29.20
C TYR A 245 -18.72 28.36 -30.28
N LEU A 246 -18.15 27.24 -29.85
CA LEU A 246 -17.74 26.12 -30.72
C LEU A 246 -18.23 24.82 -30.12
N ALA A 247 -18.62 23.86 -30.96
CA ALA A 247 -19.07 22.55 -30.53
C ALA A 247 -18.59 21.47 -31.49
N ILE A 248 -18.11 20.37 -30.94
CA ILE A 248 -17.73 19.16 -31.68
C ILE A 248 -18.37 17.94 -31.01
N ALA A 249 -18.71 16.93 -31.81
CA ALA A 249 -19.23 15.65 -31.32
C ALA A 249 -18.48 14.48 -31.97
N PRO A 250 -17.22 14.20 -31.54
CA PRO A 250 -16.44 13.08 -32.06
C PRO A 250 -17.14 11.74 -31.74
N PRO A 251 -17.33 10.82 -32.72
CA PRO A 251 -17.98 9.53 -32.45
C PRO A 251 -17.26 8.66 -31.40
N ILE A 252 -15.96 8.88 -31.23
CA ILE A 252 -15.10 8.14 -30.30
C ILE A 252 -15.42 8.40 -28.82
N ILE A 253 -15.93 9.59 -28.47
CA ILE A 253 -16.24 9.94 -27.07
C ILE A 253 -17.59 9.38 -26.61
N LYS A 254 -18.49 9.07 -27.55
CA LYS A 254 -19.80 8.48 -27.24
C LYS A 254 -19.71 7.09 -26.59
N GLN A 255 -18.59 6.39 -26.75
CA GLN A 255 -18.41 5.01 -26.28
C GLN A 255 -18.18 4.93 -24.77
N SER A 256 -17.59 5.95 -24.13
CA SER A 256 -17.31 5.93 -22.71
C SER A 256 -17.24 7.35 -22.15
N THR A 257 -17.67 7.52 -20.90
CA THR A 257 -17.69 8.83 -20.24
C THR A 257 -16.27 9.28 -19.87
N ILE A 258 -15.92 10.50 -20.26
CA ILE A 258 -14.67 11.16 -19.83
C ILE A 258 -14.83 11.57 -18.36
N VAL A 259 -13.82 11.29 -17.53
CA VAL A 259 -13.88 11.50 -16.07
C VAL A 259 -12.79 12.40 -15.52
N CYS A 260 -11.68 12.57 -16.23
CA CYS A 260 -10.60 13.45 -15.79
C CYS A 260 -9.94 14.17 -16.96
N HIS A 261 -9.28 15.30 -16.66
CA HIS A 261 -8.58 16.10 -17.64
C HIS A 261 -7.27 16.65 -17.08
N ASN A 262 -6.33 16.98 -17.96
CA ASN A 262 -5.11 17.70 -17.58
C ASN A 262 -4.64 18.62 -18.70
N ARG A 263 -4.11 19.80 -18.34
CA ARG A 263 -3.56 20.75 -19.31
C ARG A 263 -2.11 20.40 -19.58
N VAL A 264 -1.76 20.14 -20.85
CA VAL A 264 -0.38 19.84 -21.28
C VAL A 264 0.40 21.13 -21.47
N ASP A 265 -0.13 22.05 -22.28
CA ASP A 265 0.55 23.32 -22.54
C ASP A 265 0.03 24.42 -21.63
N PRO A 266 0.91 25.23 -21.00
CA PRO A 266 0.48 26.32 -20.12
C PRO A 266 -0.49 27.33 -20.75
N ASN A 267 -0.45 27.49 -22.09
CA ASN A 267 -1.31 28.38 -22.86
C ASN A 267 -2.67 27.78 -23.24
N GLY A 268 -2.95 26.51 -22.88
CA GLY A 268 -4.21 25.84 -23.17
C GLY A 268 -4.34 25.31 -24.61
N SER A 269 -3.24 25.06 -25.33
CA SER A 269 -3.34 24.54 -26.71
C SER A 269 -3.67 23.04 -26.76
N ARG A 270 -3.22 22.27 -25.76
CA ARG A 270 -3.38 20.81 -25.70
C ARG A 270 -3.85 20.38 -24.32
N TYR A 271 -4.80 19.46 -24.30
CA TYR A 271 -5.37 18.86 -23.09
C TYR A 271 -5.42 17.34 -23.23
N LEU A 272 -5.14 16.64 -22.14
CA LEU A 272 -5.36 15.21 -22.02
C LEU A 272 -6.73 14.96 -21.40
N LEU A 273 -7.46 13.98 -21.92
CA LEU A 273 -8.75 13.53 -21.40
C LEU A 273 -8.69 12.02 -21.17
N GLY A 274 -9.14 11.55 -20.01
CA GLY A 274 -9.21 10.13 -19.65
C GLY A 274 -10.65 9.68 -19.43
N ASP A 275 -11.01 8.50 -19.95
CA ASP A 275 -12.34 7.92 -19.81
C ASP A 275 -12.40 6.74 -18.81
N MET A 276 -13.63 6.24 -18.57
CA MET A 276 -13.92 5.11 -17.68
C MET A 276 -13.42 3.76 -18.20
N GLU A 277 -13.20 3.62 -19.51
CA GLU A 277 -12.61 2.42 -20.12
C GLU A 277 -11.07 2.46 -20.15
N GLY A 278 -10.44 3.54 -19.65
CA GLY A 278 -9.00 3.75 -19.62
C GLY A 278 -8.40 4.21 -20.95
N ARG A 279 -9.19 4.75 -21.88
CA ARG A 279 -8.67 5.36 -23.10
C ARG A 279 -8.17 6.77 -22.81
N LEU A 280 -7.09 7.13 -23.49
CA LEU A 280 -6.45 8.43 -23.36
C LEU A 280 -6.62 9.21 -24.67
N PHE A 281 -7.21 10.40 -24.57
CA PHE A 281 -7.42 11.31 -25.69
C PHE A 281 -6.60 12.58 -25.54
N MET A 282 -6.27 13.19 -26.68
CA MET A 282 -5.72 14.53 -26.78
C MET A 282 -6.78 15.45 -27.40
N LEU A 283 -7.16 16.50 -26.67
CA LEU A 283 -7.97 17.61 -27.16
C LEU A 283 -7.04 18.77 -27.55
N LEU A 284 -7.10 19.17 -28.82
CA LEU A 284 -6.31 20.25 -29.40
C LEU A 284 -7.19 21.46 -29.69
N LEU A 285 -6.71 22.63 -29.28
CA LEU A 285 -7.31 23.93 -29.55
C LEU A 285 -6.53 24.60 -30.68
N GLU A 286 -7.11 24.65 -31.89
CA GLU A 286 -6.42 25.25 -33.05
C GLU A 286 -6.41 26.78 -32.94
N LYS A 287 -5.22 27.36 -32.78
CA LYS A 287 -5.06 28.82 -32.75
C LYS A 287 -5.21 29.45 -34.13
N GLU A 288 -5.90 30.58 -34.20
CA GLU A 288 -5.97 31.47 -35.34
C GLU A 288 -5.57 32.88 -34.91
N GLU A 289 -4.48 33.38 -35.49
CA GLU A 289 -4.01 34.75 -35.29
C GLU A 289 -4.73 35.67 -36.29
N GLN A 290 -5.47 36.66 -35.79
CA GLN A 290 -6.13 37.65 -36.61
C GLN A 290 -5.15 38.71 -37.12
N MET A 291 -5.55 39.45 -38.17
CA MET A 291 -4.71 40.50 -38.78
C MET A 291 -4.36 41.65 -37.82
N ASP A 292 -5.11 41.82 -36.72
CA ASP A 292 -4.89 42.83 -35.68
C ASP A 292 -3.97 42.36 -34.53
N GLY A 293 -3.48 41.12 -34.59
CA GLY A 293 -2.61 40.52 -33.57
C GLY A 293 -3.36 39.86 -32.41
N THR A 294 -4.69 39.82 -32.42
CA THR A 294 -5.47 39.06 -31.44
C THR A 294 -5.47 37.56 -31.77
N VAL A 295 -5.34 36.72 -30.73
CA VAL A 295 -5.40 35.26 -30.89
C VAL A 295 -6.82 34.81 -30.61
N THR A 296 -7.40 34.06 -31.54
CA THR A 296 -8.73 33.47 -31.37
C THR A 296 -8.71 31.97 -31.64
N LEU A 297 -9.67 31.24 -31.07
CA LEU A 297 -9.77 29.80 -31.25
C LEU A 297 -10.50 29.45 -32.55
N LYS A 298 -9.86 28.73 -33.47
CA LYS A 298 -10.45 28.37 -34.77
C LYS A 298 -11.41 27.19 -34.66
N ASP A 299 -10.92 26.09 -34.13
CA ASP A 299 -11.62 24.80 -34.07
C ASP A 299 -11.07 23.93 -32.92
N LEU A 300 -11.81 22.87 -32.60
CA LEU A 300 -11.46 21.85 -31.61
C LEU A 300 -11.26 20.50 -32.30
N ARG A 301 -10.22 19.76 -31.90
CA ARG A 301 -9.96 18.41 -32.43
C ARG A 301 -9.69 17.42 -31.31
N VAL A 302 -10.29 16.23 -31.38
CA VAL A 302 -10.03 15.14 -30.44
C VAL A 302 -9.37 13.99 -31.18
N GLU A 303 -8.24 13.53 -30.65
CA GLU A 303 -7.49 12.38 -31.17
C GLU A 303 -7.28 11.34 -30.08
N LEU A 304 -7.45 10.06 -30.42
CA LEU A 304 -7.15 8.96 -29.51
C LEU A 304 -5.64 8.71 -29.50
N LEU A 305 -5.04 8.67 -28.31
CA LEU A 305 -3.62 8.37 -28.14
C LEU A 305 -3.38 6.88 -27.92
N GLY A 306 -4.26 6.19 -27.20
CA GLY A 306 -4.11 4.78 -26.85
C GLY A 306 -4.89 4.43 -25.58
N GLU A 307 -4.45 3.37 -24.91
CA GLU A 307 -5.05 2.88 -23.65
C GLU A 307 -4.06 2.97 -22.50
N THR A 308 -4.57 3.36 -21.33
CA THR A 308 -3.88 3.49 -20.04
C THR A 308 -4.67 2.74 -18.96
N SER A 309 -4.18 2.69 -17.73
CA SER A 309 -5.02 2.37 -16.56
C SER A 309 -6.27 3.28 -16.53
N ILE A 310 -7.36 2.80 -15.93
CA ILE A 310 -8.55 3.65 -15.70
C ILE A 310 -8.14 4.85 -14.83
N ALA A 311 -8.20 6.05 -15.41
CA ALA A 311 -7.60 7.24 -14.85
C ALA A 311 -8.59 8.01 -13.97
N GLU A 312 -8.31 8.08 -12.66
CA GLU A 312 -9.03 8.97 -11.73
C GLU A 312 -8.47 10.39 -11.84
N CYS A 313 -7.13 10.51 -11.94
CA CYS A 313 -6.45 11.77 -12.18
C CYS A 313 -5.36 11.60 -13.23
N LEU A 314 -5.16 12.65 -14.03
CA LEU A 314 -4.11 12.74 -15.03
C LEU A 314 -3.22 13.93 -14.71
N THR A 315 -1.91 13.75 -14.85
CA THR A 315 -0.95 14.86 -14.69
C THR A 315 0.18 14.72 -15.69
N TYR A 316 0.22 15.62 -16.65
CA TYR A 316 1.38 15.78 -17.54
C TYR A 316 2.56 16.31 -16.72
N LEU A 317 3.73 15.69 -16.89
CA LEU A 317 4.96 16.10 -16.23
C LEU A 317 5.80 16.92 -17.22
N ASP A 318 6.72 16.27 -17.93
CA ASP A 318 7.57 16.88 -18.94
C ASP A 318 7.99 15.82 -19.98
N ASN A 319 8.54 16.24 -21.12
CA ASN A 319 9.09 15.38 -22.18
C ASN A 319 8.10 14.32 -22.69
N GLY A 320 6.81 14.61 -22.66
CA GLY A 320 5.78 13.65 -23.08
C GLY A 320 5.52 12.55 -22.04
N VAL A 321 5.97 12.70 -20.80
CA VAL A 321 5.69 11.76 -19.72
C VAL A 321 4.44 12.22 -18.97
N VAL A 322 3.52 11.30 -18.72
CA VAL A 322 2.25 11.53 -18.03
C VAL A 322 2.15 10.55 -16.87
N PHE A 323 1.81 11.07 -15.70
CA PHE A 323 1.39 10.25 -14.58
C PHE A 323 -0.12 9.98 -14.66
N VAL A 324 -0.50 8.70 -14.62
CA VAL A 324 -1.89 8.24 -14.60
C VAL A 324 -2.18 7.68 -13.22
N GLY A 325 -2.86 8.48 -12.40
CA GLY A 325 -3.32 8.06 -11.09
C GLY A 325 -4.61 7.26 -11.22
N SER A 326 -4.53 5.97 -10.92
CA SER A 326 -5.69 5.08 -10.93
C SER A 326 -6.17 4.79 -9.51
N ARG A 327 -7.49 4.87 -9.32
CA ARG A 327 -8.16 4.47 -8.09
C ARG A 327 -8.59 3.01 -8.12
N LEU A 328 -8.98 2.52 -9.30
CA LEU A 328 -9.57 1.19 -9.51
C LEU A 328 -8.57 0.14 -10.01
N GLY A 329 -7.33 0.55 -10.32
CA GLY A 329 -6.27 -0.31 -10.84
C GLY A 329 -4.90 0.26 -10.53
N ASP A 330 -3.86 -0.36 -11.09
CA ASP A 330 -2.49 0.09 -10.84
C ASP A 330 -2.26 1.47 -11.46
N SER A 331 -1.64 2.37 -10.70
CA SER A 331 -1.23 3.68 -11.23
C SER A 331 0.01 3.50 -12.10
N GLN A 332 0.25 4.40 -13.04
CA GLN A 332 1.36 4.21 -13.98
C GLN A 332 2.01 5.50 -14.45
N LEU A 333 3.27 5.38 -14.87
CA LEU A 333 4.00 6.39 -15.62
C LEU A 333 3.96 6.01 -17.09
N VAL A 334 3.52 6.95 -17.93
CA VAL A 334 3.26 6.71 -19.36
C VAL A 334 4.09 7.66 -20.20
N LYS A 335 4.71 7.15 -21.26
CA LYS A 335 5.34 7.95 -22.31
C LYS A 335 4.39 8.13 -23.49
N LEU A 336 4.25 9.37 -23.93
CA LEU A 336 3.64 9.76 -25.18
C LEU A 336 4.74 9.90 -26.24
N ASN A 337 4.68 9.05 -27.26
CA ASN A 337 5.54 9.12 -28.43
C ASN A 337 4.97 10.10 -29.46
N VAL A 338 5.86 10.67 -30.27
CA VAL A 338 5.46 11.54 -31.38
C VAL A 338 4.95 10.70 -32.56
N ASP A 339 5.60 9.56 -32.80
CA ASP A 339 5.21 8.60 -33.81
C ASP A 339 4.41 7.45 -33.18
N SER A 340 3.38 6.99 -33.91
CA SER A 340 2.58 5.85 -33.49
C SER A 340 3.38 4.55 -33.57
N ASN A 341 3.14 3.63 -32.64
CA ASN A 341 3.69 2.27 -32.69
C ASN A 341 3.02 1.41 -33.78
N GLU A 342 3.40 0.13 -33.89
CA GLU A 342 2.87 -0.81 -34.91
C GLU A 342 1.34 -1.00 -34.85
N GLN A 343 0.73 -0.75 -33.69
CA GLN A 343 -0.71 -0.88 -33.45
C GLN A 343 -1.45 0.46 -33.60
N GLY A 344 -0.74 1.55 -33.93
CA GLY A 344 -1.32 2.90 -34.00
C GLY A 344 -1.46 3.61 -32.65
N SER A 345 -0.88 3.07 -31.56
CA SER A 345 -0.87 3.70 -30.23
C SER A 345 0.35 4.60 -30.05
N TYR A 346 0.13 5.78 -29.47
CA TYR A 346 1.16 6.72 -29.05
C TYR A 346 1.59 6.51 -27.59
N VAL A 347 0.86 5.65 -26.87
CA VAL A 347 1.03 5.38 -25.44
C VAL A 347 1.98 4.21 -25.24
N VAL A 348 3.01 4.40 -24.42
CA VAL A 348 3.94 3.35 -23.97
C VAL A 348 4.04 3.39 -22.45
N ALA A 349 3.76 2.28 -21.78
CA ALA A 349 3.92 2.16 -20.33
C ALA A 349 5.42 2.18 -19.98
N MET A 350 5.79 3.01 -18.99
CA MET A 350 7.16 3.08 -18.46
C MET A 350 7.27 2.31 -17.14
N GLU A 351 6.41 2.66 -16.18
CA GLU A 351 6.40 2.08 -14.83
C GLU A 351 4.97 1.92 -14.33
N THR A 352 4.76 0.96 -13.44
CA THR A 352 3.45 0.65 -12.84
C THR A 352 3.60 0.50 -11.33
N PHE A 353 2.69 1.12 -10.59
CA PHE A 353 2.66 1.16 -9.13
C PHE A 353 1.45 0.37 -8.63
N THR A 354 1.71 -0.61 -7.76
CA THR A 354 0.69 -1.52 -7.23
C THR A 354 -0.45 -0.78 -6.53
N ASN A 355 -1.67 -1.14 -6.90
CA ASN A 355 -2.91 -0.75 -6.25
C ASN A 355 -3.72 -1.99 -5.85
N LEU A 356 -3.95 -2.15 -4.56
CA LEU A 356 -4.80 -3.21 -4.01
C LEU A 356 -6.29 -2.84 -4.07
N GLY A 357 -6.59 -1.54 -4.21
CA GLY A 357 -7.92 -0.98 -4.11
C GLY A 357 -8.71 -1.05 -5.43
N PRO A 358 -10.05 -1.22 -5.36
CA PRO A 358 -10.80 -1.63 -4.18
C PRO A 358 -10.58 -3.10 -3.82
N ILE A 359 -10.36 -3.40 -2.54
CA ILE A 359 -10.44 -4.77 -2.03
C ILE A 359 -11.91 -5.08 -1.83
N VAL A 360 -12.49 -5.89 -2.71
CA VAL A 360 -13.92 -6.22 -2.72
C VAL A 360 -14.23 -7.38 -1.78
N ASP A 361 -13.33 -8.35 -1.73
CA ASP A 361 -13.40 -9.52 -0.85
C ASP A 361 -12.00 -10.08 -0.63
N MET A 362 -11.80 -10.89 0.42
CA MET A 362 -10.52 -11.52 0.69
C MET A 362 -10.62 -12.77 1.54
N CYS A 363 -9.65 -13.67 1.41
CA CYS A 363 -9.49 -14.82 2.27
C CYS A 363 -8.04 -14.96 2.78
N VAL A 364 -7.90 -15.49 4.00
CA VAL A 364 -6.59 -15.82 4.59
C VAL A 364 -6.35 -17.31 4.43
N VAL A 365 -5.21 -17.68 3.86
CA VAL A 365 -4.83 -19.06 3.55
C VAL A 365 -3.36 -19.27 3.90
N ASP A 366 -3.03 -20.41 4.49
CA ASP A 366 -1.65 -20.86 4.71
C ASP A 366 -1.34 -21.96 3.68
N LEU A 367 -0.86 -21.55 2.50
CA LEU A 367 -0.58 -22.44 1.38
C LEU A 367 0.60 -23.40 1.69
N GLU A 368 1.63 -22.89 2.35
CA GLU A 368 2.82 -23.68 2.69
C GLU A 368 2.68 -24.47 4.00
N ARG A 369 1.58 -24.29 4.75
CA ARG A 369 1.31 -24.90 6.06
C ARG A 369 2.42 -24.63 7.08
N GLN A 370 2.98 -23.42 7.04
CA GLN A 370 4.09 -23.01 7.91
C GLN A 370 3.62 -22.22 9.14
N GLY A 371 2.30 -22.03 9.29
CA GLY A 371 1.73 -21.16 10.32
C GLY A 371 1.79 -19.67 9.95
N GLN A 372 2.07 -19.35 8.69
CA GLN A 372 2.11 -17.99 8.15
C GLN A 372 0.92 -17.80 7.20
N GLY A 373 -0.03 -16.95 7.58
CA GLY A 373 -1.15 -16.61 6.71
C GLY A 373 -0.70 -15.75 5.53
N GLN A 374 -1.17 -16.11 4.35
CA GLN A 374 -1.18 -15.25 3.16
C GLN A 374 -2.60 -14.76 2.91
N LEU A 375 -2.73 -13.59 2.31
CA LEU A 375 -4.04 -13.01 2.03
C LEU A 375 -4.23 -12.90 0.52
N VAL A 376 -5.32 -13.49 0.02
CA VAL A 376 -5.69 -13.40 -1.40
C VAL A 376 -6.91 -12.50 -1.51
N THR A 377 -6.77 -11.39 -2.23
CA THR A 377 -7.85 -10.40 -2.42
C THR A 377 -8.45 -10.48 -3.80
N CYS A 378 -9.76 -10.20 -3.88
CA CYS A 378 -10.41 -9.68 -5.07
C CYS A 378 -10.16 -8.18 -5.14
N SER A 379 -9.29 -7.74 -6.06
CA SER A 379 -8.85 -6.36 -6.18
C SER A 379 -9.18 -5.76 -7.54
N GLY A 380 -9.34 -4.44 -7.57
CA GLY A 380 -9.55 -3.69 -8.79
C GLY A 380 -10.97 -3.83 -9.35
N ALA A 381 -11.23 -3.13 -10.46
CA ALA A 381 -12.52 -3.17 -11.14
C ALA A 381 -12.37 -3.09 -12.67
N PHE A 382 -13.39 -3.59 -13.36
CA PHE A 382 -13.49 -3.62 -14.81
C PHE A 382 -12.24 -4.26 -15.43
N LYS A 383 -11.57 -3.57 -16.36
CA LYS A 383 -10.36 -4.05 -17.02
C LYS A 383 -9.16 -4.18 -16.08
N GLU A 384 -9.18 -3.52 -14.93
CA GLU A 384 -8.12 -3.54 -13.92
C GLU A 384 -8.33 -4.64 -12.87
N GLY A 385 -9.41 -5.42 -13.00
CA GLY A 385 -9.72 -6.51 -12.09
C GLY A 385 -8.57 -7.53 -12.02
N SER A 386 -8.18 -7.87 -10.80
CA SER A 386 -7.01 -8.71 -10.50
C SER A 386 -7.18 -9.43 -9.16
N LEU A 387 -6.44 -10.52 -8.97
CA LEU A 387 -6.19 -11.06 -7.64
C LEU A 387 -4.85 -10.56 -7.13
N ARG A 388 -4.77 -10.23 -5.84
CA ARG A 388 -3.50 -9.88 -5.19
C ARG A 388 -3.24 -10.89 -4.08
N ILE A 389 -2.02 -11.41 -4.03
CA ILE A 389 -1.54 -12.30 -2.99
C ILE A 389 -0.55 -11.49 -2.15
N ILE A 390 -0.95 -11.21 -0.91
CA ILE A 390 -0.17 -10.45 0.05
C ILE A 390 0.48 -11.45 1.01
N ARG A 391 1.80 -11.44 1.02
CA ARG A 391 2.63 -12.26 1.90
C ARG A 391 3.54 -11.37 2.73
N ASN A 392 3.71 -11.70 4.01
CA ASN A 392 4.67 -11.00 4.86
C ASN A 392 6.09 -11.51 4.58
N GLY A 393 7.05 -10.58 4.49
CA GLY A 393 8.45 -10.89 4.21
C GLY A 393 8.81 -11.05 2.72
N ILE A 394 10.11 -11.06 2.47
CA ILE A 394 10.74 -11.14 1.14
C ILE A 394 11.02 -12.60 0.80
N GLY A 395 10.58 -13.06 -0.37
CA GLY A 395 10.91 -14.40 -0.87
C GLY A 395 12.29 -14.44 -1.55
N ILE A 396 12.82 -15.67 -1.67
CA ILE A 396 13.99 -15.99 -2.48
C ILE A 396 13.52 -17.00 -3.54
N HIS A 397 13.80 -16.70 -4.81
CA HIS A 397 13.56 -17.63 -5.90
C HIS A 397 14.78 -18.55 -6.05
N GLU A 398 14.65 -19.77 -5.54
CA GLU A 398 15.73 -20.76 -5.58
C GLU A 398 15.93 -21.27 -7.02
N HIS A 399 17.12 -21.04 -7.58
CA HIS A 399 17.53 -21.55 -8.89
C HIS A 399 18.36 -22.84 -8.77
N ALA A 400 19.21 -22.90 -7.75
CA ALA A 400 20.04 -24.07 -7.46
C ALA A 400 20.13 -24.32 -5.95
N SER A 401 20.23 -25.60 -5.58
CA SER A 401 20.41 -26.04 -4.20
C SER A 401 21.40 -27.19 -4.17
N ILE A 402 22.46 -27.03 -3.36
CA ILE A 402 23.60 -27.94 -3.28
C ILE A 402 23.77 -28.34 -1.81
N ASP A 403 23.83 -29.65 -1.54
CA ASP A 403 23.99 -30.19 -0.19
C ASP A 403 25.45 -30.11 0.29
N LEU A 404 25.83 -28.95 0.85
CA LEU A 404 27.15 -28.70 1.43
C LEU A 404 27.02 -28.27 2.91
N PRO A 405 27.20 -29.21 3.87
CA PRO A 405 27.05 -28.89 5.29
C PRO A 405 28.28 -28.18 5.86
N GLY A 406 28.05 -27.31 6.84
CA GLY A 406 29.12 -26.73 7.66
C GLY A 406 29.89 -25.55 7.04
N ILE A 407 29.29 -24.84 6.09
CA ILE A 407 29.87 -23.62 5.49
C ILE A 407 30.04 -22.53 6.56
N LYS A 408 31.18 -21.83 6.51
CA LYS A 408 31.63 -20.77 7.43
C LYS A 408 31.88 -19.42 6.75
N GLY A 409 31.66 -19.34 5.44
CA GLY A 409 31.82 -18.11 4.66
C GLY A 409 31.70 -18.39 3.17
N LEU A 410 31.21 -17.40 2.43
CA LEU A 410 31.00 -17.43 0.99
C LEU A 410 31.54 -16.14 0.38
N TRP A 411 32.27 -16.23 -0.73
CA TRP A 411 32.73 -15.05 -1.47
C TRP A 411 32.72 -15.30 -2.98
N PRO A 412 32.16 -14.36 -3.77
CA PRO A 412 32.28 -14.39 -5.22
C PRO A 412 33.68 -13.98 -5.65
N LEU A 413 34.13 -14.54 -6.76
CA LEU A 413 35.39 -14.23 -7.39
C LEU A 413 35.23 -14.20 -8.91
N ARG A 414 36.01 -13.32 -9.51
CA ARG A 414 36.19 -13.21 -10.95
C ARG A 414 37.57 -13.72 -11.33
N SER A 415 37.62 -14.89 -11.96
CA SER A 415 38.86 -15.55 -12.36
C SER A 415 39.55 -14.84 -13.52
N ASP A 416 38.76 -14.34 -14.47
CA ASP A 416 39.21 -13.63 -15.67
C ASP A 416 39.04 -12.10 -15.52
N PRO A 417 40.09 -11.28 -15.69
CA PRO A 417 39.95 -9.81 -15.66
C PRO A 417 39.05 -9.24 -16.77
N ASN A 418 38.86 -9.97 -17.88
CA ASN A 418 38.17 -9.49 -19.07
C ASN A 418 36.63 -9.60 -18.97
N ARG A 419 36.13 -10.52 -18.14
CA ARG A 419 34.68 -10.66 -17.89
C ARG A 419 34.26 -9.67 -16.81
N GLU A 420 33.01 -9.23 -16.82
CA GLU A 420 32.44 -8.44 -15.72
C GLU A 420 31.66 -9.30 -14.72
N THR A 421 31.22 -10.48 -15.16
CA THR A 421 30.46 -11.46 -14.37
C THR A 421 31.38 -12.35 -13.54
N ASP A 422 30.87 -12.76 -12.38
CA ASP A 422 31.50 -13.71 -11.49
C ASP A 422 31.47 -15.12 -12.11
N ASP A 423 32.57 -15.86 -11.97
CA ASP A 423 32.71 -17.22 -12.51
C ASP A 423 33.17 -18.22 -11.43
N THR A 424 33.38 -17.75 -10.20
CA THR A 424 33.99 -18.53 -9.12
C THR A 424 33.31 -18.21 -7.80
N LEU A 425 33.02 -19.24 -6.99
CA LEU A 425 32.48 -19.11 -5.63
C LEU A 425 33.37 -19.86 -4.65
N VAL A 426 33.92 -19.16 -3.66
CA VAL A 426 34.78 -19.76 -2.63
C VAL A 426 33.99 -20.03 -1.37
N LEU A 427 34.14 -21.23 -0.81
CA LEU A 427 33.49 -21.69 0.40
C LEU A 427 34.51 -21.96 1.49
N SER A 428 34.32 -21.35 2.66
CA SER A 428 35.09 -21.68 3.85
C SER A 428 34.38 -22.78 4.65
N PHE A 429 35.16 -23.72 5.17
CA PHE A 429 34.74 -24.69 6.19
C PHE A 429 35.66 -24.59 7.41
N VAL A 430 35.35 -25.33 8.47
CA VAL A 430 36.23 -25.40 9.64
C VAL A 430 37.55 -26.08 9.24
N GLY A 431 38.63 -25.30 9.19
CA GLY A 431 39.99 -25.78 8.89
C GLY A 431 40.31 -26.02 7.42
N GLN A 432 39.42 -25.73 6.47
CA GLN A 432 39.68 -25.89 5.03
C GLN A 432 38.88 -24.89 4.18
N THR A 433 39.26 -24.73 2.93
CA THR A 433 38.60 -23.89 1.91
C THR A 433 38.39 -24.71 0.65
N ARG A 434 37.27 -24.49 -0.05
CA ARG A 434 36.98 -25.09 -1.36
C ARG A 434 36.60 -24.01 -2.36
N VAL A 435 36.91 -24.24 -3.63
CA VAL A 435 36.60 -23.30 -4.71
C VAL A 435 35.66 -24.00 -5.69
N LEU A 436 34.55 -23.35 -6.03
CA LEU A 436 33.62 -23.79 -7.06
C LEU A 436 33.76 -22.87 -8.28
N MET A 437 33.76 -23.46 -9.47
CA MET A 437 33.71 -22.75 -10.74
C MET A 437 32.28 -22.83 -11.30
N LEU A 438 31.81 -21.71 -11.85
CA LEU A 438 30.47 -21.54 -12.40
C LEU A 438 30.58 -21.51 -13.93
N ASN A 439 30.32 -22.65 -14.57
CA ASN A 439 30.33 -22.79 -16.03
C ASN A 439 28.91 -22.60 -16.57
N GLY A 440 28.45 -21.35 -16.62
CA GLY A 440 27.03 -21.06 -16.89
C GLY A 440 26.18 -21.44 -15.67
N GLU A 441 25.32 -22.44 -15.82
CA GLU A 441 24.50 -23.01 -14.73
C GLU A 441 25.17 -24.21 -14.02
N GLU A 442 26.25 -24.77 -14.58
CA GLU A 442 26.93 -25.90 -13.95
C GLU A 442 27.90 -25.41 -12.86
N VAL A 443 27.86 -26.10 -11.71
CA VAL A 443 28.71 -25.81 -10.55
C VAL A 443 29.65 -26.98 -10.32
N GLU A 444 30.96 -26.75 -10.50
CA GLU A 444 32.01 -27.78 -10.37
C GLU A 444 33.08 -27.38 -9.36
N GLU A 445 33.65 -28.33 -8.63
CA GLU A 445 34.76 -28.07 -7.70
C GLU A 445 36.09 -27.92 -8.45
N THR A 446 36.86 -26.89 -8.12
CA THR A 446 38.15 -26.58 -8.74
C THR A 446 39.19 -26.14 -7.71
N GLU A 447 40.45 -26.01 -8.12
CA GLU A 447 41.55 -25.50 -7.31
C GLU A 447 42.10 -24.22 -7.94
N LEU A 448 42.38 -23.19 -7.13
CA LEU A 448 42.86 -21.90 -7.60
C LEU A 448 44.32 -21.68 -7.18
N MET A 449 45.22 -21.64 -8.16
CA MET A 449 46.66 -21.50 -7.89
C MET A 449 47.00 -20.23 -7.11
N GLY A 450 47.70 -20.40 -5.98
CA GLY A 450 48.09 -19.33 -5.06
C GLY A 450 47.24 -19.28 -3.78
N PHE A 451 46.03 -19.84 -3.83
CA PHE A 451 45.17 -20.03 -2.66
C PHE A 451 45.61 -21.25 -1.85
N VAL A 452 45.19 -21.25 -0.60
CA VAL A 452 45.48 -22.30 0.38
C VAL A 452 44.15 -22.93 0.81
N ASP A 453 44.04 -24.24 0.60
CA ASP A 453 42.79 -24.99 0.78
C ASP A 453 42.77 -25.77 2.11
N ASP A 454 43.92 -25.98 2.75
CA ASP A 454 44.06 -26.64 4.06
C ASP A 454 43.94 -25.66 5.25
N GLN A 455 43.49 -24.43 5.00
CA GLN A 455 43.23 -23.41 6.01
C GLN A 455 41.84 -22.81 5.85
N GLN A 456 41.29 -22.31 6.95
CA GLN A 456 40.02 -21.58 6.94
C GLN A 456 40.24 -20.16 6.38
N THR A 457 39.46 -19.81 5.36
CA THR A 457 39.43 -18.46 4.78
C THR A 457 38.51 -17.55 5.60
N PHE A 458 38.96 -16.34 5.94
CA PHE A 458 38.15 -15.28 6.55
C PHE A 458 37.65 -14.26 5.54
N PHE A 459 38.37 -14.06 4.44
CA PHE A 459 37.93 -13.23 3.33
C PHE A 459 38.68 -13.64 2.07
N CYS A 460 38.01 -13.62 0.92
CA CYS A 460 38.68 -13.56 -0.37
C CYS A 460 37.86 -12.70 -1.33
N GLY A 461 38.53 -12.19 -2.37
CA GLY A 461 37.90 -11.26 -3.31
C GLY A 461 38.86 -10.75 -4.38
N ASN A 462 38.31 -10.12 -5.40
CA ASN A 462 39.06 -9.33 -6.37
C ASN A 462 39.49 -8.00 -5.75
N VAL A 463 40.76 -7.63 -5.96
CA VAL A 463 41.35 -6.39 -5.46
C VAL A 463 42.01 -5.62 -6.61
N ALA A 464 42.48 -4.41 -6.31
CA ALA A 464 43.10 -3.52 -7.28
C ALA A 464 44.26 -4.20 -8.05
N HIS A 465 44.56 -3.67 -9.24
CA HIS A 465 45.68 -4.09 -10.09
C HIS A 465 45.59 -5.51 -10.68
N GLN A 466 44.37 -6.00 -10.95
CA GLN A 466 44.12 -7.35 -11.52
C GLN A 466 44.69 -8.46 -10.63
N GLN A 467 44.42 -8.35 -9.33
CA GLN A 467 44.88 -9.29 -8.32
C GLN A 467 43.70 -9.86 -7.54
N LEU A 468 43.91 -11.04 -6.96
CA LEU A 468 43.01 -11.71 -6.04
C LEU A 468 43.67 -11.72 -4.67
N ILE A 469 42.87 -11.67 -3.60
CA ILE A 469 43.37 -11.76 -2.24
C ILE A 469 42.69 -12.90 -1.48
N GLN A 470 43.44 -13.57 -0.62
CA GLN A 470 42.93 -14.57 0.32
C GLN A 470 43.48 -14.26 1.72
N ILE A 471 42.61 -14.06 2.69
CA ILE A 471 42.95 -13.89 4.09
C ILE A 471 42.55 -15.17 4.84
N THR A 472 43.52 -15.82 5.47
CA THR A 472 43.34 -17.07 6.21
C THR A 472 43.65 -16.87 7.69
N SER A 473 43.51 -17.93 8.49
CA SER A 473 44.02 -17.97 9.87
C SER A 473 45.53 -17.69 9.97
N ALA A 474 46.33 -18.06 8.96
CA ALA A 474 47.79 -18.02 9.03
C ALA A 474 48.41 -16.76 8.40
N SER A 475 47.86 -16.27 7.29
CA SER A 475 48.47 -15.19 6.49
C SER A 475 47.46 -14.50 5.58
N VAL A 476 47.87 -13.33 5.06
CA VAL A 476 47.19 -12.63 3.94
C VAL A 476 47.99 -12.89 2.67
N ARG A 477 47.34 -13.43 1.64
CA ARG A 477 47.96 -13.87 0.38
C ARG A 477 47.41 -13.07 -0.78
N LEU A 478 48.29 -12.57 -1.63
CA LEU A 478 47.98 -11.80 -2.83
C LEU A 478 48.40 -12.62 -4.06
N VAL A 479 47.49 -12.78 -5.00
CA VAL A 479 47.62 -13.65 -6.18
C VAL A 479 47.38 -12.80 -7.43
N SER A 480 48.18 -12.93 -8.47
CA SER A 480 47.93 -12.26 -9.76
C SER A 480 46.88 -13.02 -10.57
N GLN A 481 46.03 -12.32 -11.35
CA GLN A 481 45.11 -12.99 -12.28
C GLN A 481 45.85 -13.56 -13.51
N GLU A 482 46.86 -12.85 -14.02
CA GLU A 482 47.67 -13.30 -15.16
C GLU A 482 49.18 -13.11 -14.88
N PRO A 483 49.98 -14.18 -14.76
CA PRO A 483 49.59 -15.60 -14.56
C PRO A 483 48.98 -15.82 -13.16
N LYS A 484 48.16 -16.86 -12.99
CA LYS A 484 47.61 -17.26 -11.67
C LYS A 484 48.71 -17.78 -10.74
N ALA A 485 49.33 -16.90 -9.97
CA ALA A 485 50.44 -17.22 -9.07
C ALA A 485 50.43 -16.33 -7.82
N LEU A 486 50.96 -16.86 -6.72
CA LEU A 486 51.20 -16.08 -5.50
C LEU A 486 52.29 -15.02 -5.76
N VAL A 487 51.97 -13.75 -5.51
CA VAL A 487 52.90 -12.63 -5.72
C VAL A 487 53.34 -11.98 -4.41
N SER A 488 52.53 -12.03 -3.35
CA SER A 488 52.90 -11.51 -2.03
C SER A 488 52.19 -12.26 -0.91
N GLU A 489 52.83 -12.37 0.25
CA GLU A 489 52.26 -12.98 1.45
C GLU A 489 52.67 -12.15 2.67
N TRP A 490 51.70 -11.67 3.45
CA TRP A 490 51.93 -11.02 4.73
C TRP A 490 51.69 -12.00 5.87
N LYS A 491 52.62 -12.03 6.84
CA LYS A 491 52.54 -12.84 8.05
C LYS A 491 52.73 -11.97 9.27
N GLU A 492 52.13 -12.37 10.38
CA GLU A 492 52.33 -11.73 11.66
C GLU A 492 53.80 -11.92 12.14
N PRO A 493 54.46 -10.89 12.70
CA PRO A 493 55.88 -10.94 13.06
C PRO A 493 56.31 -12.09 14.01
N GLN A 494 55.41 -12.59 14.85
CA GLN A 494 55.63 -13.67 15.81
C GLN A 494 55.00 -14.99 15.38
N GLY A 495 54.42 -15.07 14.17
CA GLY A 495 53.72 -16.25 13.67
C GLY A 495 52.39 -16.55 14.37
N LYS A 496 51.74 -15.55 14.96
CA LYS A 496 50.39 -15.69 15.53
C LYS A 496 49.32 -15.72 14.45
N ASN A 497 48.20 -16.36 14.77
CA ASN A 497 47.05 -16.45 13.87
C ASN A 497 46.25 -15.15 13.84
N ILE A 498 45.74 -14.83 12.65
CA ILE A 498 44.76 -13.76 12.44
C ILE A 498 43.46 -14.14 13.16
N SER A 499 42.85 -13.20 13.90
CA SER A 499 41.58 -13.41 14.60
C SER A 499 40.39 -12.85 13.84
N VAL A 500 40.53 -11.65 13.26
CA VAL A 500 39.48 -10.95 12.51
C VAL A 500 40.13 -10.24 11.33
N ALA A 501 39.45 -10.19 10.19
CA ALA A 501 39.93 -9.51 8.99
C ALA A 501 38.84 -8.69 8.34
N SER A 502 39.23 -7.57 7.73
CA SER A 502 38.40 -6.77 6.85
C SER A 502 39.22 -6.31 5.65
N CYS A 503 38.59 -6.27 4.48
CA CYS A 503 39.25 -6.00 3.21
C CYS A 503 38.29 -5.27 2.28
N ASN A 504 38.80 -4.29 1.54
CA ASN A 504 38.13 -3.70 0.39
C ASN A 504 39.04 -3.86 -0.85
N SER A 505 38.79 -3.13 -1.94
CA SER A 505 39.56 -3.26 -3.17
C SER A 505 41.03 -2.80 -3.06
N SER A 506 41.36 -1.92 -2.11
CA SER A 506 42.69 -1.28 -2.03
C SER A 506 43.36 -1.40 -0.65
N GLN A 507 42.61 -1.74 0.40
CA GLN A 507 43.02 -1.73 1.79
C GLN A 507 42.66 -3.04 2.49
N VAL A 508 43.51 -3.44 3.43
CA VAL A 508 43.31 -4.62 4.28
C VAL A 508 43.60 -4.22 5.72
N VAL A 509 42.70 -4.57 6.64
CA VAL A 509 42.92 -4.43 8.08
C VAL A 509 42.71 -5.79 8.74
N VAL A 510 43.70 -6.25 9.50
CA VAL A 510 43.66 -7.54 10.20
C VAL A 510 43.99 -7.35 11.67
N ALA A 511 43.28 -8.08 12.53
CA ALA A 511 43.51 -8.13 13.96
C ALA A 511 44.12 -9.48 14.38
N VAL A 512 44.96 -9.42 15.41
CA VAL A 512 45.59 -10.55 16.09
C VAL A 512 45.37 -10.35 17.59
N GLY A 513 44.21 -10.75 18.08
CA GLY A 513 43.77 -10.45 19.44
C GLY A 513 43.56 -8.95 19.64
N ARG A 514 44.52 -8.28 20.29
CA ARG A 514 44.51 -6.81 20.52
C ARG A 514 45.31 -6.02 19.48
N ALA A 515 46.27 -6.65 18.83
CA ALA A 515 47.11 -6.00 17.83
C ALA A 515 46.35 -5.85 16.52
N LEU A 516 46.44 -4.69 15.89
CA LEU A 516 45.75 -4.34 14.66
C LEU A 516 46.77 -3.86 13.63
N TYR A 517 46.71 -4.42 12.42
CA TYR A 517 47.63 -4.12 11.33
C TYR A 517 46.86 -3.61 10.12
N TYR A 518 47.34 -2.52 9.52
CA TYR A 518 46.81 -1.95 8.29
C TYR A 518 47.79 -2.15 7.13
N LEU A 519 47.32 -2.80 6.07
CA LEU A 519 48.04 -3.05 4.82
C LEU A 519 47.35 -2.34 3.65
N GLN A 520 48.15 -1.83 2.72
CA GLN A 520 47.69 -1.37 1.40
C GLN A 520 48.06 -2.37 0.32
N ILE A 521 47.17 -2.51 -0.64
CA ILE A 521 47.33 -3.36 -1.81
C ILE A 521 47.99 -2.53 -2.90
N HIS A 522 49.14 -3.01 -3.36
CA HIS A 522 49.88 -2.42 -4.47
C HIS A 522 50.21 -3.54 -5.48
N PRO A 523 50.63 -3.19 -6.71
CA PRO A 523 51.01 -4.18 -7.71
C PRO A 523 52.07 -5.13 -7.14
N GLN A 524 51.70 -6.41 -7.04
CA GLN A 524 52.57 -7.51 -6.58
C GLN A 524 53.11 -7.39 -5.14
N GLU A 525 52.61 -6.48 -4.30
CA GLU A 525 53.07 -6.34 -2.91
C GLU A 525 51.93 -6.01 -1.93
N LEU A 526 52.03 -6.54 -0.72
CA LEU A 526 51.22 -6.15 0.43
C LEU A 526 52.05 -5.25 1.35
N ARG A 527 51.80 -3.93 1.29
CA ARG A 527 52.59 -2.96 2.05
C ARG A 527 51.94 -2.66 3.39
N GLN A 528 52.61 -3.01 4.48
CA GLN A 528 52.18 -2.64 5.82
C GLN A 528 52.40 -1.14 6.06
N ILE A 529 51.33 -0.41 6.38
CA ILE A 529 51.35 1.04 6.57
C ILE A 529 51.45 1.41 8.05
N SER A 530 50.62 0.80 8.90
CA SER A 530 50.56 1.12 10.33
C SER A 530 50.16 -0.08 11.19
N HIS A 531 50.41 0.05 12.48
CA HIS A 531 50.10 -0.94 13.52
C HIS A 531 49.68 -0.21 14.80
N THR A 532 48.68 -0.73 15.50
CA THR A 532 48.25 -0.25 16.82
C THR A 532 47.85 -1.41 17.73
N GLU A 533 47.75 -1.16 19.04
CA GLU A 533 47.19 -2.11 20.00
C GLU A 533 45.96 -1.51 20.69
N MET A 534 44.89 -2.29 20.73
CA MET A 534 43.64 -1.91 21.39
C MET A 534 43.66 -2.27 22.89
N GLU A 535 42.79 -1.63 23.67
CA GLU A 535 42.62 -1.92 25.10
C GLU A 535 42.22 -3.39 25.36
N HIS A 536 41.37 -3.93 24.50
CA HIS A 536 40.81 -5.27 24.57
C HIS A 536 40.89 -5.97 23.20
N GLU A 537 40.53 -7.25 23.17
CA GLU A 537 40.53 -8.02 21.92
C GLU A 537 39.50 -7.47 20.94
N VAL A 538 39.79 -7.62 19.64
CA VAL A 538 38.92 -7.15 18.55
C VAL A 538 37.93 -8.25 18.18
N ALA A 539 36.65 -7.91 18.12
CA ALA A 539 35.56 -8.84 17.79
C ALA A 539 35.15 -8.77 16.31
N CYS A 540 35.06 -7.57 15.74
CA CYS A 540 34.65 -7.33 14.37
C CYS A 540 35.30 -6.04 13.82
N LEU A 541 35.47 -5.99 12.49
CA LEU A 541 36.12 -4.90 11.76
C LEU A 541 35.39 -4.64 10.44
N ASP A 542 35.29 -3.38 10.04
CA ASP A 542 34.84 -3.00 8.70
C ASP A 542 35.58 -1.76 8.16
N ILE A 543 35.91 -1.79 6.87
CA ILE A 543 36.58 -0.71 6.14
C ILE A 543 35.90 -0.44 4.79
N THR A 544 34.59 -0.63 4.72
CA THR A 544 33.82 -0.35 3.50
C THR A 544 33.96 1.12 3.13
N PRO A 545 34.48 1.47 1.94
CA PRO A 545 34.63 2.86 1.52
C PRO A 545 33.26 3.49 1.25
N LEU A 546 33.04 4.68 1.81
CA LEU A 546 31.79 5.44 1.67
C LEU A 546 32.01 6.71 0.83
N GLY A 547 30.95 7.18 0.17
CA GLY A 547 30.95 8.40 -0.66
C GLY A 547 31.92 8.34 -1.85
N ASP A 548 32.31 9.51 -2.36
CA ASP A 548 33.21 9.67 -3.52
C ASP A 548 34.69 9.49 -3.15
N SER A 549 35.00 8.44 -2.38
CA SER A 549 36.33 8.22 -1.79
C SER A 549 37.30 7.42 -2.67
N ASN A 550 37.00 7.25 -3.96
CA ASN A 550 37.83 6.53 -4.95
C ASN A 550 38.28 5.12 -4.49
N GLY A 551 37.47 4.45 -3.66
CA GLY A 551 37.75 3.10 -3.18
C GLY A 551 38.74 3.01 -2.00
N LEU A 552 39.14 4.14 -1.40
CA LEU A 552 39.91 4.17 -0.15
C LEU A 552 39.03 4.65 1.00
N SER A 553 38.86 3.82 2.02
CA SER A 553 38.19 4.22 3.25
C SER A 553 39.13 5.07 4.12
N PRO A 554 38.70 6.28 4.55
CA PRO A 554 39.39 7.06 5.56
C PRO A 554 39.11 6.55 6.99
N LEU A 555 38.14 5.65 7.16
CA LEU A 555 37.64 5.18 8.45
C LEU A 555 37.76 3.66 8.58
N CYS A 556 37.90 3.20 9.82
CA CYS A 556 37.83 1.80 10.20
C CYS A 556 36.85 1.67 11.38
N ALA A 557 35.76 0.93 11.17
CA ALA A 557 34.83 0.59 12.23
C ALA A 557 35.35 -0.63 13.00
N ILE A 558 35.26 -0.59 14.33
CA ILE A 558 35.79 -1.65 15.19
C ILE A 558 34.86 -1.93 16.37
N GLY A 559 34.64 -3.22 16.67
CA GLY A 559 33.98 -3.69 17.88
C GLY A 559 34.96 -4.40 18.81
N LEU A 560 34.96 -4.06 20.10
CA LEU A 560 35.88 -4.64 21.10
C LEU A 560 35.18 -5.57 22.09
N TRP A 561 35.95 -6.51 22.62
CA TRP A 561 35.58 -7.38 23.73
C TRP A 561 35.63 -6.62 25.07
N THR A 562 35.02 -7.19 26.10
CA THR A 562 35.05 -6.74 27.51
C THR A 562 34.36 -5.41 27.79
N ASP A 563 34.75 -4.32 27.13
CA ASP A 563 34.12 -3.00 27.31
C ASP A 563 32.87 -2.79 26.44
N ILE A 564 32.64 -3.70 25.49
CA ILE A 564 31.46 -3.76 24.61
C ILE A 564 31.26 -2.39 23.95
N SER A 565 32.32 -1.99 23.24
CA SER A 565 32.42 -0.71 22.57
C SER A 565 32.41 -0.85 21.06
N ALA A 566 31.66 0.02 20.40
CA ALA A 566 31.80 0.30 18.97
C ALA A 566 32.57 1.59 18.81
N ARG A 567 33.67 1.56 18.05
CA ARG A 567 34.55 2.72 17.86
C ARG A 567 34.79 2.97 16.37
N ILE A 568 35.03 4.23 16.02
CA ILE A 568 35.49 4.64 14.70
C ILE A 568 36.94 5.10 14.82
N LEU A 569 37.81 4.50 14.02
CA LEU A 569 39.23 4.82 13.92
C LEU A 569 39.52 5.49 12.58
N LYS A 570 40.44 6.45 12.56
CA LYS A 570 40.91 7.09 11.33
C LYS A 570 42.03 6.28 10.68
N LEU A 571 41.94 5.98 9.40
CA LEU A 571 43.05 5.42 8.61
C LEU A 571 43.84 6.57 7.97
N PRO A 572 45.19 6.51 7.93
CA PRO A 572 46.06 5.41 8.37
C PRO A 572 46.49 5.46 9.85
N SER A 573 46.15 6.51 10.60
CA SER A 573 46.75 6.80 11.92
C SER A 573 46.26 5.91 13.07
N PHE A 574 45.13 5.22 12.91
CA PHE A 574 44.36 4.56 13.97
C PHE A 574 43.96 5.50 15.13
N GLU A 575 43.80 6.79 14.84
CA GLU A 575 43.28 7.75 15.83
C GLU A 575 41.82 7.47 16.14
N LEU A 576 41.47 7.50 17.43
CA LEU A 576 40.08 7.33 17.88
C LEU A 576 39.27 8.59 17.59
N LEU A 577 38.28 8.50 16.70
CA LEU A 577 37.36 9.59 16.37
C LEU A 577 36.11 9.59 17.27
N HIS A 578 35.49 8.42 17.42
CA HIS A 578 34.29 8.26 18.25
C HIS A 578 34.34 6.93 19.01
N LYS A 579 33.88 6.93 20.27
CA LYS A 579 33.75 5.74 21.13
C LYS A 579 32.34 5.70 21.68
N GLU A 580 31.57 4.69 21.29
CA GLU A 580 30.20 4.49 21.73
C GLU A 580 30.11 3.26 22.65
N MET A 581 29.49 3.43 23.83
CA MET A 581 29.26 2.34 24.78
C MET A 581 27.90 1.70 24.52
N LEU A 582 27.90 0.46 24.03
CA LEU A 582 26.66 -0.25 23.73
C LEU A 582 26.01 -0.80 25.02
N GLY A 583 26.83 -1.19 25.99
CA GLY A 583 26.40 -1.71 27.30
C GLY A 583 25.99 -3.19 27.28
N GLY A 584 25.91 -3.81 28.45
CA GLY A 584 25.60 -5.23 28.64
C GLY A 584 26.83 -6.10 28.88
N GLU A 585 26.69 -7.41 28.71
CA GLU A 585 27.78 -8.42 28.78
C GLU A 585 28.06 -9.10 27.42
N ILE A 586 27.27 -8.76 26.40
CA ILE A 586 27.22 -9.45 25.11
C ILE A 586 28.06 -8.68 24.09
N ILE A 587 29.00 -9.38 23.46
CA ILE A 587 29.98 -8.77 22.55
C ILE A 587 29.40 -8.46 21.16
N PRO A 588 29.94 -7.44 20.46
CA PRO A 588 29.71 -7.24 19.04
C PRO A 588 30.23 -8.44 18.22
N ARG A 589 29.48 -8.86 17.20
CA ARG A 589 29.86 -9.98 16.31
C ARG A 589 30.03 -9.55 14.85
N SER A 590 29.28 -8.56 14.40
CA SER A 590 29.41 -8.00 13.05
C SER A 590 29.25 -6.50 13.10
N ILE A 591 30.04 -5.78 12.29
CA ILE A 591 29.96 -4.33 12.15
C ILE A 591 30.05 -3.98 10.66
N LEU A 592 29.32 -2.98 10.20
CA LEU A 592 29.29 -2.60 8.79
C LEU A 592 28.99 -1.10 8.63
N MET A 593 29.80 -0.39 7.85
CA MET A 593 29.53 0.96 7.38
C MET A 593 28.85 0.89 6.01
N THR A 594 27.75 1.61 5.82
CA THR A 594 27.00 1.57 4.55
C THR A 594 26.32 2.91 4.25
N THR A 595 25.85 3.09 3.02
CA THR A 595 25.09 4.26 2.56
C THR A 595 23.72 3.83 2.08
N PHE A 596 22.68 4.46 2.60
CA PHE A 596 21.29 4.28 2.15
C PHE A 596 20.69 5.65 1.81
N GLU A 597 20.01 5.79 0.66
CA GLU A 597 19.36 7.05 0.23
C GLU A 597 20.25 8.30 0.41
N SER A 598 21.54 8.20 0.04
CA SER A 598 22.59 9.23 0.23
C SER A 598 23.02 9.57 1.66
N SER A 599 22.41 8.96 2.68
CA SER A 599 22.82 9.07 4.09
C SER A 599 23.68 7.90 4.52
N HIS A 600 24.70 8.16 5.33
CA HIS A 600 25.66 7.16 5.78
C HIS A 600 25.30 6.63 7.17
N TYR A 601 25.43 5.32 7.37
CA TYR A 601 25.09 4.64 8.61
C TYR A 601 26.19 3.68 9.07
N LEU A 602 26.31 3.51 10.38
CA LEU A 602 27.05 2.42 11.00
C LEU A 602 26.07 1.42 11.62
N LEU A 603 26.23 0.14 11.27
CA LEU A 603 25.46 -0.98 11.80
C LEU A 603 26.37 -1.84 12.68
N CYS A 604 25.92 -2.19 13.89
CA CYS A 604 26.66 -3.04 14.83
C CYS A 604 25.74 -4.11 15.43
N ALA A 605 25.96 -5.37 15.06
CA ALA A 605 25.22 -6.52 15.55
C ALA A 605 25.93 -7.16 16.75
N LEU A 606 25.16 -7.50 17.78
CA LEU A 606 25.59 -8.19 18.99
C LEU A 606 25.35 -9.70 18.90
N GLY A 607 25.93 -10.43 19.85
CA GLY A 607 25.80 -11.88 19.94
C GLY A 607 24.41 -12.42 20.32
N ASP A 608 23.50 -11.58 20.80
CA ASP A 608 22.13 -11.92 21.20
C ASP A 608 21.08 -11.64 20.12
N GLY A 609 21.53 -11.27 18.91
CA GLY A 609 20.66 -10.87 17.80
C GLY A 609 20.15 -9.43 17.88
N ALA A 610 20.64 -8.62 18.83
CA ALA A 610 20.40 -7.18 18.84
C ALA A 610 21.28 -6.46 17.80
N LEU A 611 20.70 -5.49 17.10
CA LEU A 611 21.37 -4.63 16.13
C LEU A 611 21.24 -3.17 16.57
N PHE A 612 22.39 -2.49 16.68
CA PHE A 612 22.45 -1.04 16.82
C PHE A 612 22.74 -0.40 15.48
N TYR A 613 22.12 0.75 15.23
CA TYR A 613 22.45 1.59 14.09
C TYR A 613 22.52 3.06 14.45
N PHE A 614 23.36 3.78 13.71
CA PHE A 614 23.73 5.18 13.96
C PHE A 614 23.86 5.91 12.64
N GLY A 615 23.55 7.21 12.62
CA GLY A 615 23.99 8.09 11.54
C GLY A 615 25.51 8.27 11.64
N LEU A 616 26.24 8.04 10.54
CA LEU A 616 27.70 8.15 10.48
C LEU A 616 28.09 9.37 9.65
N ASN A 617 28.76 10.36 10.24
CA ASN A 617 29.32 11.44 9.45
C ASN A 617 30.74 11.07 8.98
N VAL A 618 30.95 10.95 7.67
CA VAL A 618 32.20 10.44 7.09
C VAL A 618 33.38 11.41 7.25
N GLU A 619 33.12 12.73 7.29
CA GLU A 619 34.18 13.74 7.44
C GLU A 619 34.69 13.85 8.88
N THR A 620 33.77 13.82 9.85
CA THR A 620 34.08 14.00 11.27
C THR A 620 34.30 12.68 12.01
N GLY A 621 33.72 11.58 11.52
CA GLY A 621 33.72 10.27 12.17
C GLY A 621 32.76 10.15 13.36
N LEU A 622 31.84 11.09 13.56
CA LEU A 622 30.88 11.09 14.66
C LEU A 622 29.71 10.13 14.38
N LEU A 623 29.23 9.44 15.42
CA LEU A 623 27.99 8.68 15.42
C LEU A 623 26.86 9.48 16.07
N SER A 624 25.72 9.58 15.40
CA SER A 624 24.49 10.23 15.91
C SER A 624 23.30 9.27 15.94
N ASP A 625 22.23 9.69 16.62
CA ASP A 625 20.90 9.05 16.57
C ASP A 625 20.92 7.54 16.82
N ARG A 626 21.55 7.16 17.94
CA ARG A 626 21.58 5.77 18.41
C ARG A 626 20.18 5.16 18.46
N LYS A 627 19.98 4.11 17.67
CA LYS A 627 18.79 3.27 17.69
C LYS A 627 19.15 1.80 17.83
N LYS A 628 18.22 1.00 18.36
CA LYS A 628 18.36 -0.43 18.63
C LYS A 628 17.16 -1.16 18.06
N VAL A 629 17.39 -2.32 17.47
CA VAL A 629 16.35 -3.29 17.07
C VAL A 629 16.83 -4.70 17.42
N THR A 630 15.92 -5.66 17.53
CA THR A 630 16.26 -7.07 17.78
C THR A 630 15.75 -7.92 16.63
N LEU A 631 16.65 -8.60 15.92
CA LEU A 631 16.32 -9.34 14.70
C LEU A 631 16.12 -10.84 14.96
N GLY A 632 16.95 -11.43 15.82
CA GLY A 632 16.95 -12.85 16.13
C GLY A 632 17.47 -13.14 17.53
N THR A 633 17.78 -14.40 17.80
CA THR A 633 18.44 -14.83 19.05
C THR A 633 19.88 -15.28 18.84
N GLN A 634 20.24 -15.59 17.60
CA GLN A 634 21.59 -15.97 17.19
C GLN A 634 22.44 -14.75 16.81
N PRO A 635 23.78 -14.85 16.86
CA PRO A 635 24.66 -13.77 16.46
C PRO A 635 24.51 -13.48 14.96
N THR A 636 24.15 -12.24 14.64
CA THR A 636 23.87 -11.82 13.27
C THR A 636 25.14 -11.43 12.50
N VAL A 637 25.28 -11.90 11.26
CA VAL A 637 26.32 -11.47 10.31
C VAL A 637 25.73 -10.51 9.29
N LEU A 638 26.38 -9.35 9.08
CA LEU A 638 25.90 -8.33 8.15
C LEU A 638 26.67 -8.41 6.83
N ARG A 639 25.95 -8.40 5.72
CA ARG A 639 26.55 -8.34 4.38
C ARG A 639 25.83 -7.38 3.46
N THR A 640 26.58 -6.53 2.78
CA THR A 640 26.01 -5.65 1.75
C THR A 640 25.79 -6.42 0.44
N PHE A 641 24.71 -6.08 -0.26
CA PHE A 641 24.42 -6.53 -1.61
C PHE A 641 23.70 -5.43 -2.39
N ARG A 642 23.66 -5.54 -3.72
CA ARG A 642 22.94 -4.60 -4.58
C ARG A 642 21.74 -5.28 -5.21
N SER A 643 20.63 -4.56 -5.31
CA SER A 643 19.41 -4.99 -6.02
C SER A 643 18.82 -3.78 -6.75
N LEU A 644 18.53 -3.93 -8.05
CA LEU A 644 17.91 -2.89 -8.90
C LEU A 644 18.54 -1.50 -8.71
N SER A 645 19.89 -1.42 -8.72
CA SER A 645 20.72 -0.23 -8.49
C SER A 645 20.77 0.34 -7.05
N THR A 646 20.01 -0.21 -6.11
CA THR A 646 20.06 0.17 -4.69
C THR A 646 21.02 -0.72 -3.90
N THR A 647 21.71 -0.15 -2.90
CA THR A 647 22.59 -0.91 -2.00
C THR A 647 21.84 -1.22 -0.72
N ASN A 648 21.78 -2.51 -0.37
CA ASN A 648 21.04 -3.04 0.77
C ASN A 648 21.97 -3.86 1.67
N VAL A 649 21.52 -4.19 2.88
CA VAL A 649 22.25 -5.06 3.82
C VAL A 649 21.42 -6.27 4.19
N PHE A 650 21.98 -7.46 4.03
CA PHE A 650 21.43 -8.71 4.48
C PHE A 650 21.98 -9.03 5.89
N ALA A 651 21.08 -9.30 6.83
CA ALA A 651 21.37 -9.73 8.18
C ALA A 651 21.12 -11.24 8.29
N CYS A 652 22.20 -12.02 8.26
CA CYS A 652 22.19 -13.47 8.40
C CYS A 652 22.00 -13.85 9.86
N SER A 653 20.89 -14.52 10.19
CA SER A 653 20.55 -15.01 11.52
C SER A 653 19.57 -16.19 11.42
N ASP A 654 19.14 -16.70 12.58
CA ASP A 654 17.93 -17.54 12.78
C ASP A 654 16.62 -16.85 12.33
N ARG A 655 16.65 -15.53 12.17
CA ARG A 655 15.61 -14.74 11.53
C ARG A 655 16.28 -13.85 10.49
N PRO A 656 16.42 -14.32 9.24
CA PRO A 656 17.10 -13.54 8.21
C PRO A 656 16.32 -12.28 7.89
N THR A 657 17.01 -11.14 7.77
CA THR A 657 16.38 -9.83 7.56
C THR A 657 17.14 -9.04 6.52
N VAL A 658 16.43 -8.34 5.64
CA VAL A 658 16.99 -7.31 4.75
C VAL A 658 16.78 -5.94 5.37
N ILE A 659 17.85 -5.17 5.45
CA ILE A 659 17.91 -3.80 5.94
C ILE A 659 18.11 -2.89 4.74
N TYR A 660 17.19 -1.95 4.57
CA TYR A 660 17.21 -0.94 3.51
C TYR A 660 16.65 0.38 4.04
N SER A 661 16.74 1.45 3.26
CA SER A 661 16.06 2.71 3.59
C SER A 661 14.83 2.89 2.72
N SER A 662 13.76 3.40 3.32
CA SER A 662 12.61 3.97 2.62
C SER A 662 12.22 5.28 3.29
N ASN A 663 12.14 6.39 2.54
CA ASN A 663 11.79 7.73 3.04
C ASN A 663 12.77 8.21 4.14
N HIS A 664 14.07 8.02 3.91
CA HIS A 664 15.17 8.33 4.83
C HIS A 664 15.04 7.65 6.21
N LYS A 665 14.38 6.50 6.26
CA LYS A 665 14.20 5.68 7.47
C LYS A 665 14.61 4.24 7.18
N LEU A 666 15.40 3.65 8.07
CA LEU A 666 15.76 2.24 7.96
C LEU A 666 14.54 1.34 8.20
N VAL A 667 14.36 0.39 7.28
CA VAL A 667 13.31 -0.63 7.29
C VAL A 667 13.96 -2.00 7.40
N PHE A 668 13.32 -2.88 8.16
CA PHE A 668 13.74 -4.24 8.43
C PHE A 668 12.64 -5.18 7.91
N SER A 669 12.94 -5.93 6.85
CA SER A 669 12.00 -6.90 6.28
C SER A 669 12.55 -8.31 6.41
N ASN A 670 11.75 -9.23 6.94
CA ASN A 670 12.18 -10.61 7.13
C ASN A 670 12.24 -11.33 5.79
N VAL A 671 13.21 -12.22 5.63
CA VAL A 671 13.30 -13.12 4.48
C VAL A 671 12.58 -14.42 4.83
N ASN A 672 11.81 -14.96 3.90
CA ASN A 672 11.00 -16.16 4.07
C ASN A 672 11.86 -17.45 4.02
N LEU A 673 12.92 -17.48 4.81
CA LEU A 673 13.84 -18.60 5.01
C LEU A 673 14.02 -18.85 6.51
N LYS A 674 14.20 -20.12 6.88
CA LYS A 674 14.29 -20.51 8.31
C LYS A 674 15.54 -19.98 9.01
N GLU A 675 16.69 -20.07 8.36
CA GLU A 675 17.99 -19.71 8.92
C GLU A 675 18.95 -19.44 7.76
N VAL A 676 19.71 -18.35 7.85
CA VAL A 676 20.81 -18.05 6.93
C VAL A 676 22.01 -17.70 7.77
N ASN A 677 23.11 -18.46 7.61
CA ASN A 677 24.34 -18.25 8.36
C ASN A 677 25.29 -17.30 7.63
N TYR A 678 25.41 -17.48 6.32
CA TYR A 678 26.29 -16.69 5.47
C TYR A 678 25.60 -16.39 4.14
N MET A 679 25.93 -15.24 3.56
CA MET A 679 25.37 -14.76 2.32
C MET A 679 26.43 -13.99 1.55
N CYS A 680 26.44 -14.12 0.22
CA CYS A 680 27.14 -13.18 -0.66
C CYS A 680 26.32 -12.89 -1.93
N PRO A 681 26.47 -11.70 -2.53
CA PRO A 681 26.00 -11.47 -3.89
C PRO A 681 26.76 -12.36 -4.86
N LEU A 682 26.10 -12.78 -5.95
CA LEU A 682 26.66 -13.61 -7.00
C LEU A 682 26.07 -13.15 -8.34
N ASN A 683 26.90 -12.61 -9.22
CA ASN A 683 26.45 -12.15 -10.53
C ASN A 683 27.17 -12.92 -11.65
N SER A 684 26.75 -14.15 -11.91
CA SER A 684 27.33 -15.00 -12.95
C SER A 684 26.53 -14.98 -14.24
N ASP A 685 27.08 -15.52 -15.33
CA ASP A 685 26.39 -15.62 -16.62
C ASP A 685 25.12 -16.49 -16.54
N GLY A 686 25.13 -17.57 -15.74
CA GLY A 686 23.97 -18.45 -15.52
C GLY A 686 23.06 -18.02 -14.37
N TYR A 687 23.59 -17.22 -13.44
CA TYR A 687 22.86 -16.69 -12.28
C TYR A 687 23.07 -15.17 -12.19
N PRO A 688 22.46 -14.38 -13.09
CA PRO A 688 22.60 -12.93 -13.09
C PRO A 688 21.91 -12.33 -11.85
N ASP A 689 22.49 -11.28 -11.28
CA ASP A 689 21.97 -10.50 -10.15
C ASP A 689 21.40 -11.36 -9.00
N SER A 690 22.06 -12.48 -8.72
CA SER A 690 21.62 -13.50 -7.77
C SER A 690 22.35 -13.38 -6.42
N LEU A 691 21.92 -14.19 -5.47
CA LEU A 691 22.49 -14.31 -4.14
C LEU A 691 22.85 -15.78 -3.87
N ALA A 692 24.00 -16.00 -3.24
CA ALA A 692 24.37 -17.30 -2.68
C ALA A 692 24.16 -17.27 -1.17
N LEU A 693 23.39 -18.23 -0.65
CA LEU A 693 22.94 -18.32 0.73
C LEU A 693 23.36 -19.68 1.30
N ALA A 694 23.98 -19.70 2.47
CA ALA A 694 24.32 -20.94 3.16
C ALA A 694 23.67 -21.04 4.54
N ASN A 695 23.09 -22.20 4.81
CA ASN A 695 22.63 -22.59 6.14
C ASN A 695 23.55 -23.69 6.73
N ASN A 696 23.09 -24.41 7.76
CA ASN A 696 23.90 -25.45 8.39
C ASN A 696 24.14 -26.69 7.50
N SER A 697 23.28 -26.93 6.51
CA SER A 697 23.24 -28.15 5.70
C SER A 697 23.42 -27.93 4.19
N THR A 698 22.95 -26.82 3.64
CA THR A 698 22.83 -26.59 2.20
C THR A 698 23.32 -25.19 1.79
N LEU A 699 23.79 -25.10 0.55
CA LEU A 699 24.09 -23.89 -0.20
C LEU A 699 23.00 -23.70 -1.26
N THR A 700 22.31 -22.57 -1.26
CA THR A 700 21.30 -22.21 -2.25
C THR A 700 21.74 -20.98 -3.05
N ILE A 701 21.41 -20.96 -4.34
CA ILE A 701 21.63 -19.82 -5.24
C ILE A 701 20.28 -19.42 -5.79
N GLY A 702 19.95 -18.13 -5.74
CA GLY A 702 18.66 -17.63 -6.18
C GLY A 702 18.58 -16.12 -6.23
N THR A 703 17.56 -15.59 -6.90
CA THR A 703 17.29 -14.15 -6.90
C THR A 703 16.42 -13.77 -5.70
N ILE A 704 16.50 -12.50 -5.31
CA ILE A 704 15.67 -11.93 -4.26
C ILE A 704 14.46 -11.24 -4.87
N ASP A 705 13.30 -11.39 -4.23
CA ASP A 705 12.13 -10.60 -4.56
C ASP A 705 12.38 -9.10 -4.33
N GLU A 706 11.49 -8.26 -4.85
CA GLU A 706 11.52 -6.83 -4.56
C GLU A 706 11.49 -6.58 -3.04
N ILE A 707 12.38 -5.71 -2.57
CA ILE A 707 12.64 -5.48 -1.15
C ILE A 707 11.51 -4.60 -0.58
N GLN A 708 10.47 -5.24 -0.05
CA GLN A 708 9.32 -4.61 0.59
C GLN A 708 8.96 -5.31 1.91
N LYS A 709 8.17 -4.68 2.79
CA LYS A 709 7.69 -5.32 4.04
C LYS A 709 6.70 -6.45 3.73
N LEU A 710 5.73 -6.16 2.88
CA LEU A 710 4.77 -7.11 2.34
C LEU A 710 5.06 -7.31 0.86
N HIS A 711 5.29 -8.54 0.45
CA HIS A 711 5.39 -8.89 -0.95
C HIS A 711 3.99 -9.06 -1.54
N ILE A 712 3.72 -8.39 -2.67
CA ILE A 712 2.42 -8.40 -3.34
C ILE A 712 2.59 -9.02 -4.72
N ARG A 713 2.07 -10.23 -4.92
CA ARG A 713 1.98 -10.86 -6.23
C ARG A 713 0.64 -10.52 -6.88
N THR A 714 0.66 -10.15 -8.15
CA THR A 714 -0.53 -9.75 -8.91
C THR A 714 -0.88 -10.77 -9.98
N VAL A 715 -2.16 -11.13 -10.07
CA VAL A 715 -2.71 -11.99 -11.12
C VAL A 715 -3.81 -11.20 -11.86
N PRO A 716 -3.54 -10.65 -13.05
CA PRO A 716 -4.53 -9.91 -13.83
C PRO A 716 -5.68 -10.81 -14.30
N LEU A 717 -6.92 -10.32 -14.17
CA LEU A 717 -8.12 -10.99 -14.66
C LEU A 717 -8.76 -10.30 -15.87
N TYR A 718 -8.53 -8.99 -16.02
CA TYR A 718 -9.13 -8.11 -17.04
C TYR A 718 -10.67 -8.01 -16.98
N GLU A 719 -11.26 -8.45 -15.86
CA GLU A 719 -12.67 -8.36 -15.52
C GLU A 719 -12.82 -8.25 -13.99
N SER A 720 -13.93 -7.68 -13.50
CA SER A 720 -14.11 -7.38 -12.07
C SER A 720 -14.26 -8.66 -11.23
N PRO A 721 -13.41 -8.93 -10.23
CA PRO A 721 -13.66 -9.97 -9.24
C PRO A 721 -14.61 -9.46 -8.13
N ARG A 722 -15.45 -10.34 -7.60
CA ARG A 722 -16.50 -10.00 -6.60
C ARG A 722 -16.37 -10.74 -5.28
N LYS A 723 -16.15 -12.06 -5.31
CA LYS A 723 -16.04 -12.91 -4.10
C LYS A 723 -14.97 -13.98 -4.28
N ILE A 724 -14.31 -14.37 -3.19
CA ILE A 724 -13.29 -15.41 -3.19
C ILE A 724 -13.46 -16.38 -2.03
N CYS A 725 -13.25 -17.67 -2.29
CA CYS A 725 -13.10 -18.67 -1.24
C CYS A 725 -12.04 -19.71 -1.63
N TYR A 726 -11.42 -20.32 -0.62
CA TYR A 726 -10.41 -21.35 -0.81
C TYR A 726 -11.01 -22.75 -0.60
N GLN A 727 -10.67 -23.69 -1.47
CA GLN A 727 -11.06 -25.08 -1.33
C GLN A 727 -9.83 -25.98 -1.15
N GLU A 728 -9.51 -26.25 0.11
CA GLU A 728 -8.31 -27.00 0.49
C GLU A 728 -8.24 -28.38 -0.18
N VAL A 729 -9.32 -29.14 -0.24
CA VAL A 729 -9.28 -30.51 -0.83
C VAL A 729 -8.96 -30.51 -2.33
N SER A 730 -9.32 -29.44 -3.03
CA SER A 730 -9.13 -29.28 -4.48
C SER A 730 -7.88 -28.48 -4.82
N GLN A 731 -7.20 -27.92 -3.80
CA GLN A 731 -6.01 -27.08 -3.96
C GLN A 731 -6.24 -25.94 -4.97
N CYS A 732 -7.43 -25.33 -4.91
CA CYS A 732 -7.85 -24.29 -5.83
C CYS A 732 -8.71 -23.23 -5.12
N PHE A 733 -8.84 -22.07 -5.77
CA PHE A 733 -9.70 -20.97 -5.36
C PHE A 733 -10.96 -20.94 -6.22
N GLY A 734 -12.10 -20.64 -5.59
CA GLY A 734 -13.32 -20.24 -6.28
C GLY A 734 -13.43 -18.72 -6.26
N VAL A 735 -13.60 -18.11 -7.44
CA VAL A 735 -13.73 -16.66 -7.60
C VAL A 735 -14.96 -16.32 -8.41
N LEU A 736 -15.83 -15.46 -7.89
CA LEU A 736 -16.91 -14.86 -8.70
C LEU A 736 -16.36 -13.67 -9.47
N SER A 737 -16.62 -13.60 -10.77
CA SER A 737 -16.21 -12.49 -11.62
C SER A 737 -17.36 -11.96 -12.48
N SER A 738 -17.21 -10.73 -12.99
CA SER A 738 -18.15 -10.11 -13.92
C SER A 738 -17.41 -9.33 -15.01
N ARG A 739 -17.76 -9.58 -16.27
CA ARG A 739 -17.28 -8.82 -17.44
C ARG A 739 -18.40 -7.99 -18.05
N ILE A 740 -18.03 -6.91 -18.73
CA ILE A 740 -18.97 -6.08 -19.49
C ILE A 740 -18.93 -6.49 -20.97
N GLU A 741 -20.12 -6.69 -21.54
CA GLU A 741 -20.32 -6.91 -22.96
C GLU A 741 -21.23 -5.81 -23.52
N VAL A 742 -21.06 -5.48 -24.80
CA VAL A 742 -21.89 -4.47 -25.47
C VAL A 742 -22.87 -5.16 -26.41
N GLN A 743 -24.09 -4.64 -26.49
CA GLN A 743 -25.13 -5.20 -27.37
C GLN A 743 -24.84 -4.90 -28.86
N ASP A 744 -24.65 -5.96 -29.65
CA ASP A 744 -24.40 -5.89 -31.09
C ASP A 744 -25.70 -5.82 -31.93
N THR A 745 -25.59 -5.32 -33.17
CA THR A 745 -26.70 -5.32 -34.16
C THR A 745 -27.22 -6.72 -34.49
N SER A 746 -26.42 -7.75 -34.20
CA SER A 746 -26.71 -9.16 -34.47
C SER A 746 -27.69 -9.80 -33.47
N GLY A 747 -28.17 -9.03 -32.47
CA GLY A 747 -29.13 -9.51 -31.46
C GLY A 747 -28.51 -10.30 -30.31
N GLY A 748 -27.18 -10.21 -30.13
CA GLY A 748 -26.43 -10.77 -29.01
C GLY A 748 -25.46 -9.75 -28.43
N THR A 749 -24.73 -10.12 -27.38
CA THR A 749 -23.71 -9.29 -26.73
C THR A 749 -22.30 -9.76 -27.13
N THR A 750 -21.35 -8.84 -27.19
CA THR A 750 -19.94 -9.11 -27.50
C THR A 750 -19.03 -8.54 -26.42
N ALA A 751 -18.05 -9.32 -26.00
CA ALA A 751 -17.06 -8.87 -25.04
C ALA A 751 -16.17 -7.77 -25.62
N LEU A 752 -15.88 -6.76 -24.79
CA LEU A 752 -14.99 -5.64 -25.14
C LEU A 752 -13.53 -6.08 -25.33
N ARG A 753 -13.09 -7.08 -24.55
CA ARG A 753 -11.72 -7.60 -24.55
C ARG A 753 -11.67 -9.05 -24.04
N PRO A 754 -10.60 -9.81 -24.33
CA PRO A 754 -10.36 -11.08 -23.66
C PRO A 754 -10.13 -10.88 -22.16
N SER A 755 -10.73 -11.75 -21.36
CA SER A 755 -10.64 -11.76 -19.90
C SER A 755 -10.58 -13.19 -19.35
N ALA A 756 -10.32 -13.31 -18.03
CA ALA A 756 -10.20 -14.58 -17.32
C ALA A 756 -11.32 -15.58 -17.64
N SER A 757 -12.60 -15.14 -17.62
CA SER A 757 -13.74 -16.01 -17.94
C SER A 757 -13.76 -16.52 -19.38
N THR A 758 -13.20 -15.76 -20.33
CA THR A 758 -13.19 -16.12 -21.77
C THR A 758 -11.98 -16.97 -22.18
N GLN A 759 -10.92 -17.00 -21.37
CA GLN A 759 -9.63 -17.63 -21.69
C GLN A 759 -9.35 -18.91 -20.88
N ALA A 760 -10.31 -19.39 -20.08
CA ALA A 760 -10.14 -20.57 -19.25
C ALA A 760 -9.87 -21.86 -20.04
N LEU A 761 -9.15 -22.82 -19.45
CA LEU A 761 -8.84 -24.11 -20.07
C LEU A 761 -10.10 -24.92 -20.40
N SER A 762 -11.12 -24.82 -19.54
CA SER A 762 -12.43 -25.41 -19.77
C SER A 762 -13.53 -24.44 -19.38
N SER A 763 -14.64 -24.47 -20.11
CA SER A 763 -15.77 -23.59 -19.83
C SER A 763 -17.09 -24.35 -19.87
N SER A 764 -18.07 -23.84 -19.13
CA SER A 764 -19.45 -24.32 -19.13
C SER A 764 -20.41 -23.15 -19.00
N VAL A 765 -21.65 -23.35 -19.42
CA VAL A 765 -22.73 -22.35 -19.32
C VAL A 765 -23.90 -22.96 -18.54
N SER A 766 -24.62 -22.15 -17.77
CA SER A 766 -25.75 -22.62 -17.00
C SER A 766 -26.89 -23.07 -17.92
N SER A 767 -27.34 -24.33 -17.80
CA SER A 767 -28.43 -24.90 -18.59
C SER A 767 -29.80 -24.88 -17.89
N SER A 768 -29.89 -24.20 -16.75
CA SER A 768 -31.10 -24.16 -15.92
C SER A 768 -32.25 -23.43 -16.64
N LYS A 769 -33.48 -23.89 -16.41
CA LYS A 769 -34.69 -23.35 -17.01
C LYS A 769 -35.72 -22.89 -15.97
N LEU A 770 -35.30 -22.72 -14.71
CA LEU A 770 -36.17 -22.30 -13.61
C LEU A 770 -36.88 -20.98 -13.93
N PHE A 771 -36.18 -20.05 -14.59
CA PHE A 771 -36.72 -18.78 -15.05
C PHE A 771 -37.03 -18.89 -16.56
N SER A 772 -38.12 -19.57 -16.91
CA SER A 772 -38.55 -19.65 -18.32
C SER A 772 -39.10 -18.30 -18.79
N SER A 773 -38.56 -17.80 -19.90
CA SER A 773 -38.89 -16.55 -20.60
C SER A 773 -40.39 -16.25 -20.75
N SER A 774 -40.97 -15.51 -19.80
CA SER A 774 -42.15 -14.64 -20.05
C SER A 774 -41.77 -13.18 -20.25
N THR A 775 -40.49 -12.85 -20.07
CA THR A 775 -39.85 -11.58 -20.41
C THR A 775 -39.79 -11.51 -21.93
N ALA A 776 -40.65 -10.68 -22.54
CA ALA A 776 -40.45 -10.18 -23.89
C ALA A 776 -39.00 -9.67 -24.03
N PRO A 777 -38.40 -9.54 -25.22
CA PRO A 777 -37.13 -8.81 -25.33
C PRO A 777 -37.37 -7.38 -24.82
N HIS A 778 -37.07 -7.18 -23.54
CA HIS A 778 -37.12 -5.91 -22.85
C HIS A 778 -36.11 -5.02 -23.55
N GLU A 779 -36.46 -3.73 -23.71
CA GLU A 779 -35.80 -2.70 -24.51
C GLU A 779 -34.27 -2.71 -24.37
N THR A 780 -33.60 -3.66 -25.02
CA THR A 780 -32.15 -3.75 -25.09
C THR A 780 -31.79 -2.77 -26.17
N SER A 781 -31.62 -1.53 -25.75
CA SER A 781 -31.32 -0.47 -26.69
C SER A 781 -29.93 -0.73 -27.29
N PHE A 782 -29.77 -0.39 -28.57
CA PHE A 782 -28.54 -0.68 -29.29
C PHE A 782 -27.36 0.04 -28.63
N GLY A 783 -26.30 -0.70 -28.28
CA GLY A 783 -25.09 -0.16 -27.67
C GLY A 783 -25.09 -0.05 -26.15
N GLU A 784 -26.04 -0.66 -25.44
CA GLU A 784 -26.00 -0.76 -23.97
C GLU A 784 -24.97 -1.78 -23.47
N GLU A 785 -24.40 -1.47 -22.30
CA GLU A 785 -23.51 -2.34 -21.54
C GLU A 785 -24.31 -3.35 -20.71
N VAL A 786 -23.92 -4.62 -20.77
CA VAL A 786 -24.52 -5.73 -20.01
C VAL A 786 -23.44 -6.47 -19.24
N GLU A 787 -23.66 -6.69 -17.94
CA GLU A 787 -22.77 -7.52 -17.13
C GLU A 787 -23.05 -9.01 -17.32
N VAL A 788 -21.97 -9.79 -17.50
CA VAL A 788 -22.00 -11.24 -17.55
C VAL A 788 -21.16 -11.81 -16.41
N HIS A 789 -21.81 -12.53 -15.51
CA HIS A 789 -21.19 -13.11 -14.32
C HIS A 789 -20.71 -14.54 -14.55
N ASN A 790 -19.59 -14.89 -13.90
CA ASN A 790 -18.95 -16.20 -14.00
C ASN A 790 -18.43 -16.68 -12.64
N LEU A 791 -18.32 -18.00 -12.48
CA LEU A 791 -17.53 -18.64 -11.42
C LEU A 791 -16.24 -19.19 -12.04
N LEU A 792 -15.12 -18.67 -11.59
CA LEU A 792 -13.77 -19.08 -11.97
C LEU A 792 -13.21 -20.05 -10.93
N ILE A 793 -12.61 -21.14 -11.41
CA ILE A 793 -11.78 -22.03 -10.60
C ILE A 793 -10.32 -21.78 -10.96
N ILE A 794 -9.55 -21.35 -9.98
CA ILE A 794 -8.16 -20.90 -10.16
C ILE A 794 -7.23 -21.80 -9.37
N ASP A 795 -6.18 -22.28 -10.01
CA ASP A 795 -5.15 -23.12 -9.36
C ASP A 795 -4.42 -22.36 -8.25
N GLN A 796 -4.11 -23.01 -7.12
CA GLN A 796 -3.47 -22.29 -6.00
C GLN A 796 -2.00 -21.92 -6.23
N HIS A 797 -1.28 -22.60 -7.13
CA HIS A 797 0.16 -22.45 -7.30
C HIS A 797 0.47 -21.54 -8.49
N THR A 798 -0.10 -21.91 -9.64
CA THR A 798 0.09 -21.22 -10.93
C THR A 798 -0.81 -20.01 -11.06
N PHE A 799 -1.96 -20.02 -10.38
CA PHE A 799 -3.05 -19.04 -10.55
C PHE A 799 -3.62 -18.99 -11.97
N GLU A 800 -3.48 -20.06 -12.74
CA GLU A 800 -4.16 -20.19 -14.03
C GLU A 800 -5.65 -20.49 -13.86
N VAL A 801 -6.47 -20.08 -14.83
CA VAL A 801 -7.93 -20.29 -14.81
C VAL A 801 -8.25 -21.69 -15.36
N LEU A 802 -8.49 -22.64 -14.46
CA LEU A 802 -8.76 -24.04 -14.78
C LEU A 802 -10.14 -24.24 -15.40
N HIS A 803 -11.16 -23.59 -14.84
CA HIS A 803 -12.55 -23.70 -15.30
C HIS A 803 -13.29 -22.37 -15.16
N ALA A 804 -14.11 -22.02 -16.16
CA ALA A 804 -15.04 -20.89 -16.08
C ALA A 804 -16.49 -21.34 -16.31
N HIS A 805 -17.36 -21.14 -15.32
CA HIS A 805 -18.80 -21.40 -15.44
C HIS A 805 -19.57 -20.08 -15.60
N GLN A 806 -20.22 -19.88 -16.73
CA GLN A 806 -21.04 -18.69 -17.01
C GLN A 806 -22.47 -18.86 -16.50
N PHE A 807 -22.97 -17.84 -15.80
CA PHE A 807 -24.35 -17.79 -15.28
C PHE A 807 -25.37 -17.41 -16.37
N LEU A 808 -26.67 -17.37 -15.99
CA LEU A 808 -27.74 -16.97 -16.91
C LEU A 808 -27.61 -15.49 -17.31
N GLN A 809 -28.29 -15.10 -18.39
CA GLN A 809 -28.37 -13.68 -18.79
C GLN A 809 -29.08 -12.87 -17.70
N ASN A 810 -28.58 -11.67 -17.39
CA ASN A 810 -29.08 -10.81 -16.31
C ASN A 810 -28.98 -11.44 -14.90
N GLU A 811 -28.23 -12.53 -14.73
CA GLU A 811 -28.00 -13.17 -13.44
C GLU A 811 -26.68 -12.69 -12.82
N TYR A 812 -26.77 -12.11 -11.62
CA TYR A 812 -25.65 -11.58 -10.88
C TYR A 812 -25.28 -12.56 -9.76
N ALA A 813 -24.00 -12.93 -9.67
CA ALA A 813 -23.46 -13.76 -8.60
C ALA A 813 -22.96 -12.86 -7.47
N LEU A 814 -23.47 -13.08 -6.25
CA LEU A 814 -23.27 -12.17 -5.11
C LEU A 814 -22.57 -12.81 -3.92
N SER A 815 -22.79 -14.10 -3.68
CA SER A 815 -22.24 -14.83 -2.54
C SER A 815 -21.64 -16.18 -2.94
N LEU A 816 -20.57 -16.58 -2.26
CA LEU A 816 -19.81 -17.80 -2.54
C LEU A 816 -19.28 -18.40 -1.24
N VAL A 817 -19.44 -19.71 -1.06
CA VAL A 817 -18.87 -20.46 0.09
C VAL A 817 -18.29 -21.79 -0.40
N SER A 818 -17.20 -22.23 0.22
CA SER A 818 -16.65 -23.59 0.08
C SER A 818 -16.82 -24.33 1.40
N CYS A 819 -17.67 -25.36 1.43
CA CYS A 819 -17.93 -26.10 2.66
C CYS A 819 -18.45 -27.53 2.42
N LYS A 820 -18.58 -28.28 3.52
CA LYS A 820 -19.25 -29.59 3.58
C LYS A 820 -20.59 -29.41 4.28
N LEU A 821 -21.61 -30.12 3.83
CA LEU A 821 -22.97 -30.00 4.39
C LEU A 821 -23.53 -31.35 4.85
N GLY A 822 -24.26 -31.32 5.96
CA GLY A 822 -24.92 -32.46 6.57
C GLY A 822 -23.96 -33.59 6.89
N LYS A 823 -24.24 -34.78 6.34
CA LYS A 823 -23.40 -35.97 6.45
C LYS A 823 -22.66 -36.30 5.14
N ASP A 824 -22.72 -35.41 4.16
CA ASP A 824 -22.08 -35.61 2.87
C ASP A 824 -20.57 -35.36 2.99
N PRO A 825 -19.70 -36.32 2.63
CA PRO A 825 -18.26 -36.15 2.72
C PRO A 825 -17.70 -35.17 1.67
N ASN A 826 -18.46 -34.88 0.61
CA ASN A 826 -18.01 -34.03 -0.49
C ASN A 826 -17.92 -32.57 -0.04
N THR A 827 -16.96 -31.85 -0.62
CA THR A 827 -16.82 -30.40 -0.44
C THR A 827 -17.35 -29.72 -1.69
N TYR A 828 -18.18 -28.70 -1.51
CA TYR A 828 -18.90 -28.05 -2.59
C TYR A 828 -18.56 -26.56 -2.67
N PHE A 829 -18.61 -26.00 -3.88
CA PHE A 829 -18.72 -24.56 -4.09
C PHE A 829 -20.20 -24.20 -4.18
N ILE A 830 -20.68 -23.30 -3.31
CA ILE A 830 -22.09 -22.92 -3.25
C ILE A 830 -22.19 -21.44 -3.60
N VAL A 831 -22.97 -21.12 -4.64
CA VAL A 831 -23.12 -19.76 -5.18
C VAL A 831 -24.55 -19.27 -4.98
N GLY A 832 -24.69 -18.04 -4.48
CA GLY A 832 -25.96 -17.33 -4.39
C GLY A 832 -26.05 -16.24 -5.45
N THR A 833 -27.15 -16.23 -6.20
CA THR A 833 -27.37 -15.33 -7.34
C THR A 833 -28.66 -14.51 -7.21
N ALA A 834 -28.79 -13.49 -8.04
CA ALA A 834 -29.99 -12.65 -8.20
C ALA A 834 -30.25 -12.35 -9.68
N MET A 835 -31.52 -12.29 -10.09
CA MET A 835 -31.91 -11.80 -11.41
C MET A 835 -32.09 -10.28 -11.34
N VAL A 836 -31.28 -9.53 -12.09
CA VAL A 836 -31.22 -8.06 -12.03
C VAL A 836 -31.73 -7.47 -13.32
N TYR A 837 -32.81 -6.68 -13.22
CA TYR A 837 -33.42 -5.97 -14.33
C TYR A 837 -33.43 -4.47 -14.04
N PRO A 838 -33.03 -3.60 -14.99
CA PRO A 838 -32.98 -2.15 -14.76
C PRO A 838 -34.31 -1.51 -14.33
N GLU A 839 -35.44 -2.08 -14.75
CA GLU A 839 -36.78 -1.61 -14.38
C GLU A 839 -37.20 -1.95 -12.94
N GLU A 840 -36.50 -2.89 -12.30
CA GLU A 840 -36.81 -3.33 -10.95
C GLU A 840 -35.93 -2.61 -9.92
N ALA A 841 -36.55 -1.98 -8.92
CA ALA A 841 -35.82 -1.35 -7.82
C ALA A 841 -35.07 -2.38 -6.94
N GLU A 842 -35.60 -3.60 -6.83
CA GLU A 842 -34.98 -4.70 -6.07
C GLU A 842 -35.24 -6.04 -6.78
N PRO A 843 -34.24 -6.96 -6.80
CA PRO A 843 -34.41 -8.30 -7.36
C PRO A 843 -35.51 -9.09 -6.65
N LYS A 844 -36.44 -9.64 -7.43
CA LYS A 844 -37.52 -10.52 -6.92
C LYS A 844 -37.24 -12.00 -7.10
N GLN A 845 -36.23 -12.35 -7.89
CA GLN A 845 -35.87 -13.72 -8.26
C GLN A 845 -34.37 -13.94 -8.06
N GLY A 846 -33.99 -15.16 -7.71
CA GLY A 846 -32.60 -15.58 -7.55
C GLY A 846 -32.52 -17.08 -7.28
N ARG A 847 -31.31 -17.63 -7.14
CA ARG A 847 -31.13 -19.05 -6.81
C ARG A 847 -29.85 -19.29 -6.03
N ILE A 848 -29.81 -20.45 -5.37
CA ILE A 848 -28.62 -21.02 -4.74
C ILE A 848 -28.20 -22.23 -5.57
N VAL A 849 -26.97 -22.25 -6.07
CA VAL A 849 -26.45 -23.30 -6.93
C VAL A 849 -25.27 -23.98 -6.23
N VAL A 850 -25.32 -25.31 -6.13
CA VAL A 850 -24.28 -26.14 -5.50
C VAL A 850 -23.48 -26.81 -6.60
N PHE A 851 -22.18 -26.57 -6.62
CA PHE A 851 -21.23 -27.14 -7.56
C PHE A 851 -20.23 -28.06 -6.85
N GLN A 852 -19.75 -29.06 -7.58
CA GLN A 852 -18.60 -29.87 -7.20
C GLN A 852 -17.53 -29.74 -8.28
N TYR A 853 -16.30 -29.47 -7.89
CA TYR A 853 -15.16 -29.50 -8.79
C TYR A 853 -14.55 -30.90 -8.79
N SER A 854 -14.64 -31.58 -9.94
CA SER A 854 -14.15 -32.96 -10.12
C SER A 854 -13.55 -33.10 -11.52
N ASP A 855 -12.40 -33.77 -11.62
CA ASP A 855 -11.74 -34.10 -12.91
C ASP A 855 -11.54 -32.88 -13.84
N GLY A 856 -11.16 -31.74 -13.28
CA GLY A 856 -10.91 -30.52 -14.05
C GLY A 856 -12.16 -29.77 -14.53
N LYS A 857 -13.36 -30.14 -14.06
CA LYS A 857 -14.62 -29.51 -14.45
C LYS A 857 -15.54 -29.24 -13.27
N LEU A 858 -16.35 -28.20 -13.37
CA LEU A 858 -17.47 -27.97 -12.45
C LEU A 858 -18.70 -28.77 -12.87
N GLN A 859 -19.28 -29.49 -11.91
CA GLN A 859 -20.55 -30.19 -12.05
C GLN A 859 -21.59 -29.54 -11.13
N THR A 860 -22.77 -29.21 -11.68
CA THR A 860 -23.91 -28.73 -10.89
C THR A 860 -24.56 -29.92 -10.17
N VAL A 861 -24.53 -29.90 -8.84
CA VAL A 861 -25.06 -30.96 -7.96
C VAL A 861 -26.51 -30.69 -7.58
N ALA A 862 -26.81 -29.44 -7.20
CA ALA A 862 -28.14 -29.03 -6.79
C ALA A 862 -28.42 -27.57 -7.17
N GLU A 863 -29.67 -27.23 -7.38
CA GLU A 863 -30.14 -25.86 -7.56
C GLU A 863 -31.40 -25.62 -6.71
N LYS A 864 -31.48 -24.44 -6.09
CA LYS A 864 -32.61 -24.03 -5.25
C LYS A 864 -33.07 -22.63 -5.62
N GLU A 865 -34.29 -22.51 -6.12
CA GLU A 865 -34.92 -21.21 -6.40
C GLU A 865 -35.26 -20.45 -5.11
N VAL A 866 -35.03 -19.13 -5.13
CA VAL A 866 -35.42 -18.20 -4.07
C VAL A 866 -36.07 -16.94 -4.65
N LYS A 867 -36.86 -16.25 -3.81
CA LYS A 867 -37.58 -15.02 -4.19
C LYS A 867 -36.84 -13.77 -3.73
N GLY A 868 -35.69 -13.51 -4.34
CA GLY A 868 -34.86 -12.34 -4.04
C GLY A 868 -33.38 -12.58 -4.28
N ALA A 869 -32.57 -11.58 -3.97
CA ALA A 869 -31.12 -11.65 -4.08
C ALA A 869 -30.52 -12.38 -2.87
N VAL A 870 -29.62 -13.33 -3.13
CA VAL A 870 -28.86 -14.04 -2.09
C VAL A 870 -27.60 -13.24 -1.75
N TYR A 871 -27.70 -12.29 -0.83
CA TYR A 871 -26.63 -11.33 -0.51
C TYR A 871 -25.42 -11.99 0.15
N SER A 872 -25.64 -12.86 1.14
CA SER A 872 -24.58 -13.54 1.87
C SER A 872 -24.98 -14.96 2.25
N MET A 873 -23.98 -15.84 2.31
CA MET A 873 -24.12 -17.22 2.76
C MET A 873 -22.93 -17.59 3.63
N VAL A 874 -23.15 -18.49 4.57
CA VAL A 874 -22.09 -18.99 5.47
C VAL A 874 -22.42 -20.40 5.93
N GLU A 875 -21.39 -21.21 6.14
CA GLU A 875 -21.52 -22.51 6.77
C GLU A 875 -21.90 -22.36 8.24
N PHE A 876 -22.87 -23.16 8.69
CA PHE A 876 -23.39 -23.11 10.05
C PHE A 876 -23.67 -24.51 10.58
N ASN A 877 -22.70 -25.09 11.29
CA ASN A 877 -22.83 -26.37 11.99
C ASN A 877 -23.33 -27.53 11.08
N GLY A 878 -22.80 -27.62 9.87
CA GLY A 878 -23.20 -28.57 8.82
C GLY A 878 -24.46 -28.17 8.05
N LYS A 879 -25.02 -27.00 8.32
CA LYS A 879 -26.16 -26.41 7.59
C LYS A 879 -25.67 -25.21 6.77
N LEU A 880 -26.53 -24.73 5.88
CA LEU A 880 -26.24 -23.55 5.07
C LEU A 880 -27.14 -22.39 5.53
N LEU A 881 -26.54 -21.36 6.12
CA LEU A 881 -27.23 -20.13 6.46
C LEU A 881 -27.12 -19.15 5.28
N ALA A 882 -28.24 -18.57 4.86
CA ALA A 882 -28.29 -17.66 3.73
C ALA A 882 -29.21 -16.45 4.00
N SER A 883 -28.83 -15.26 3.54
CA SER A 883 -29.69 -14.08 3.55
C SER A 883 -30.28 -13.82 2.16
N ILE A 884 -31.59 -13.61 2.10
CA ILE A 884 -32.35 -13.33 0.88
C ILE A 884 -33.22 -12.10 1.12
N ASN A 885 -32.86 -10.95 0.54
CA ASN A 885 -33.48 -9.64 0.80
C ASN A 885 -33.65 -9.36 2.31
N SER A 886 -34.89 -9.28 2.80
CA SER A 886 -35.25 -9.05 4.20
C SER A 886 -35.26 -10.32 5.08
N THR A 887 -34.95 -11.48 4.51
CA THR A 887 -35.07 -12.78 5.19
C THR A 887 -33.70 -13.40 5.48
N VAL A 888 -33.48 -13.84 6.71
CA VAL A 888 -32.37 -14.75 7.07
C VAL A 888 -32.93 -16.17 7.16
N ARG A 889 -32.36 -17.11 6.43
CA ARG A 889 -32.90 -18.46 6.26
C ARG A 889 -31.84 -19.53 6.51
N LEU A 890 -32.21 -20.56 7.27
CA LEU A 890 -31.39 -21.74 7.46
C LEU A 890 -31.85 -22.87 6.53
N TYR A 891 -30.89 -23.50 5.85
CA TYR A 891 -31.11 -24.65 4.99
C TYR A 891 -30.42 -25.89 5.53
N GLU A 892 -31.15 -26.99 5.53
CA GLU A 892 -30.62 -28.33 5.76
C GLU A 892 -30.25 -28.99 4.44
N TRP A 893 -29.14 -29.73 4.44
CA TRP A 893 -28.74 -30.58 3.33
C TRP A 893 -29.25 -31.99 3.54
N THR A 894 -30.08 -32.47 2.62
CA THR A 894 -30.73 -33.78 2.74
C THR A 894 -29.89 -34.92 2.16
N THR A 895 -30.31 -36.16 2.41
CA THR A 895 -29.70 -37.36 1.82
C THR A 895 -29.88 -37.46 0.31
N GLU A 896 -30.89 -36.77 -0.23
CA GLU A 896 -31.20 -36.66 -1.65
C GLU A 896 -30.35 -35.58 -2.35
N LYS A 897 -29.41 -34.95 -1.63
CA LYS A 897 -28.55 -33.86 -2.12
C LYS A 897 -29.32 -32.62 -2.56
N GLU A 898 -30.26 -32.17 -1.72
CA GLU A 898 -31.03 -30.96 -1.96
C GLU A 898 -31.09 -30.06 -0.71
N LEU A 899 -31.32 -28.76 -0.93
CA LEU A 899 -31.46 -27.75 0.12
C LEU A 899 -32.93 -27.61 0.53
N ARG A 900 -33.22 -27.94 1.79
CA ARG A 900 -34.55 -27.79 2.40
C ARG A 900 -34.54 -26.67 3.43
N THR A 901 -35.50 -25.75 3.32
CA THR A 901 -35.67 -24.68 4.30
C THR A 901 -36.08 -25.26 5.66
N GLU A 902 -35.36 -24.90 6.71
CA GLU A 902 -35.66 -25.32 8.08
C GLU A 902 -36.35 -24.21 8.87
N CYS A 903 -35.72 -23.05 8.99
CA CYS A 903 -36.25 -21.90 9.72
C CYS A 903 -35.94 -20.57 9.03
N ASN A 904 -36.66 -19.52 9.43
CA ASN A 904 -36.56 -18.17 8.85
C ASN A 904 -36.66 -17.10 9.94
N HIS A 905 -36.02 -15.97 9.70
CA HIS A 905 -36.16 -14.72 10.44
C HIS A 905 -36.41 -13.59 9.45
N TYR A 906 -37.37 -12.70 9.75
CA TYR A 906 -37.85 -11.66 8.82
C TYR A 906 -37.70 -10.22 9.34
N ASN A 907 -37.17 -10.01 10.55
CA ASN A 907 -37.15 -8.69 11.20
C ASN A 907 -35.94 -7.85 10.76
N ASN A 908 -35.71 -7.78 9.45
CA ASN A 908 -34.65 -7.04 8.78
C ASN A 908 -35.26 -6.24 7.62
N ILE A 909 -34.66 -5.11 7.25
CA ILE A 909 -35.02 -4.41 6.03
C ILE A 909 -34.30 -5.08 4.86
N MET A 910 -32.98 -5.23 4.98
CA MET A 910 -32.16 -5.92 3.99
C MET A 910 -30.93 -6.51 4.69
N ALA A 911 -30.88 -7.83 4.80
CA ALA A 911 -29.81 -8.56 5.49
C ALA A 911 -28.62 -8.80 4.54
N LEU A 912 -27.67 -7.86 4.52
CA LEU A 912 -26.54 -7.88 3.60
C LEU A 912 -25.38 -8.75 4.11
N TYR A 913 -25.15 -8.78 5.42
CA TYR A 913 -23.97 -9.42 6.01
C TYR A 913 -24.35 -10.48 7.03
N LEU A 914 -23.63 -11.60 7.02
CA LEU A 914 -23.81 -12.72 7.95
C LEU A 914 -22.46 -13.18 8.50
N LYS A 915 -22.40 -13.44 9.80
CA LYS A 915 -21.26 -14.07 10.48
C LYS A 915 -21.76 -15.07 11.51
N THR A 916 -20.98 -16.11 11.76
CA THR A 916 -21.37 -17.24 12.62
C THR A 916 -20.30 -17.50 13.66
N LYS A 917 -20.73 -17.88 14.87
CA LYS A 917 -19.85 -18.38 15.93
C LYS A 917 -20.62 -19.32 16.84
N GLY A 918 -20.31 -20.62 16.79
CA GLY A 918 -21.09 -21.63 17.50
C GLY A 918 -22.55 -21.61 17.04
N ASP A 919 -23.47 -21.35 17.96
CA ASP A 919 -24.90 -21.20 17.65
C ASP A 919 -25.36 -19.74 17.45
N PHE A 920 -24.44 -18.78 17.59
CA PHE A 920 -24.73 -17.36 17.37
C PHE A 920 -24.55 -16.96 15.91
N ILE A 921 -25.43 -16.06 15.47
CA ILE A 921 -25.46 -15.50 14.12
C ILE A 921 -25.53 -13.99 14.28
N LEU A 922 -24.55 -13.28 13.72
CA LEU A 922 -24.56 -11.83 13.62
C LEU A 922 -25.05 -11.43 12.23
N VAL A 923 -26.09 -10.60 12.19
CA VAL A 923 -26.71 -10.09 10.97
C VAL A 923 -26.45 -8.59 10.86
N GLY A 924 -25.85 -8.15 9.75
CA GLY A 924 -25.71 -6.74 9.42
C GLY A 924 -26.79 -6.32 8.40
N ASP A 925 -27.58 -5.32 8.75
CA ASP A 925 -28.65 -4.78 7.92
C ASP A 925 -28.19 -3.54 7.12
N LEU A 926 -28.84 -3.23 6.00
CA LEU A 926 -28.54 -2.03 5.21
C LEU A 926 -28.62 -0.72 6.01
N MET A 927 -29.61 -0.57 6.90
CA MET A 927 -29.79 0.67 7.69
C MET A 927 -30.15 0.46 9.16
N ARG A 928 -30.48 -0.78 9.58
CA ARG A 928 -30.84 -1.12 10.97
C ARG A 928 -29.67 -1.70 11.79
N SER A 929 -28.44 -1.28 11.49
CA SER A 929 -27.23 -1.70 12.22
C SER A 929 -27.12 -3.24 12.33
N VAL A 930 -26.77 -3.75 13.51
CA VAL A 930 -26.48 -5.15 13.80
C VAL A 930 -27.55 -5.83 14.66
N LEU A 931 -27.72 -7.13 14.43
CA LEU A 931 -28.68 -7.98 15.12
C LEU A 931 -28.03 -9.33 15.45
N LEU A 932 -28.15 -9.75 16.71
CA LEU A 932 -27.67 -11.05 17.20
C LEU A 932 -28.82 -12.06 17.27
N LEU A 933 -28.77 -13.09 16.42
CA LEU A 933 -29.64 -14.27 16.50
C LEU A 933 -28.89 -15.41 17.19
N ALA A 934 -29.64 -16.30 17.82
CA ALA A 934 -29.17 -17.61 18.22
C ALA A 934 -30.06 -18.69 17.61
N TYR A 935 -29.45 -19.74 17.08
CA TYR A 935 -30.18 -20.93 16.70
C TYR A 935 -30.46 -21.78 17.95
N LYS A 936 -31.70 -22.25 18.12
CA LYS A 936 -32.08 -23.17 19.20
C LYS A 936 -32.24 -24.58 18.65
N PRO A 937 -31.27 -25.48 18.86
CA PRO A 937 -31.32 -26.82 18.28
C PRO A 937 -32.53 -27.64 18.73
N MET A 938 -33.02 -27.42 19.96
CA MET A 938 -34.19 -28.13 20.48
C MET A 938 -35.52 -27.64 19.89
N GLU A 939 -35.59 -26.36 19.51
CA GLU A 939 -36.80 -25.75 18.96
C GLU A 939 -36.80 -25.76 17.42
N GLY A 940 -35.62 -25.87 16.79
CA GLY A 940 -35.47 -25.83 15.34
C GLY A 940 -35.78 -24.46 14.75
N ASN A 941 -35.61 -23.37 15.51
CA ASN A 941 -35.93 -22.00 15.11
C ASN A 941 -34.78 -21.02 15.47
N PHE A 942 -34.96 -19.76 15.07
CA PHE A 942 -34.12 -18.65 15.52
C PHE A 942 -34.77 -17.90 16.67
N GLU A 943 -33.96 -17.52 17.65
CA GLU A 943 -34.31 -16.56 18.70
C GLU A 943 -33.51 -15.27 18.48
N GLU A 944 -34.19 -14.12 18.53
CA GLU A 944 -33.53 -12.82 18.57
C GLU A 944 -33.05 -12.56 19.98
N ILE A 945 -31.73 -12.51 20.17
CA ILE A 945 -31.12 -12.32 21.49
C ILE A 945 -31.05 -10.83 21.82
N ALA A 946 -30.45 -10.05 20.93
CA ALA A 946 -30.27 -8.62 21.13
C ALA A 946 -30.06 -7.88 19.80
N ARG A 947 -30.31 -6.58 19.81
CA ARG A 947 -30.18 -5.71 18.63
C ARG A 947 -29.60 -4.36 19.01
N ASP A 948 -28.83 -3.77 18.09
CA ASP A 948 -28.50 -2.35 18.15
C ASP A 948 -29.61 -1.53 17.46
N PHE A 949 -30.19 -0.57 18.19
CA PHE A 949 -31.29 0.25 17.70
C PHE A 949 -30.82 1.54 17.00
N ASN A 950 -29.52 1.79 16.95
CA ASN A 950 -28.99 2.92 16.19
C ASN A 950 -29.14 2.67 14.67
N PRO A 951 -29.52 3.69 13.89
CA PRO A 951 -29.61 3.56 12.43
C PRO A 951 -28.22 3.73 11.80
N ASN A 952 -27.44 2.64 11.80
CA ASN A 952 -26.13 2.59 11.14
C ASN A 952 -26.25 1.87 9.79
N TRP A 953 -25.59 2.43 8.77
CA TRP A 953 -25.62 1.89 7.41
C TRP A 953 -24.43 0.96 7.19
N MET A 954 -24.67 -0.34 7.34
CA MET A 954 -23.59 -1.31 7.47
C MET A 954 -22.81 -1.50 6.16
N SER A 955 -21.49 -1.61 6.29
CA SER A 955 -20.56 -1.93 5.21
C SER A 955 -19.89 -3.30 5.39
N ALA A 956 -19.62 -3.68 6.64
CA ALA A 956 -19.13 -5.00 7.01
C ALA A 956 -19.38 -5.26 8.51
N VAL A 957 -19.43 -6.53 8.92
CA VAL A 957 -19.60 -6.95 10.32
C VAL A 957 -18.68 -8.13 10.65
N GLU A 958 -18.27 -8.27 11.90
CA GLU A 958 -17.48 -9.40 12.39
C GLU A 958 -17.78 -9.73 13.86
N ILE A 959 -17.67 -11.00 14.22
CA ILE A 959 -17.77 -11.47 15.60
C ILE A 959 -16.35 -11.51 16.19
N LEU A 960 -16.07 -10.70 17.22
CA LEU A 960 -14.77 -10.69 17.89
C LEU A 960 -14.68 -11.83 18.90
N ASP A 961 -15.68 -11.89 19.79
CA ASP A 961 -15.86 -12.94 20.79
C ASP A 961 -17.36 -13.23 20.99
N ASP A 962 -17.74 -13.96 22.05
CA ASP A 962 -19.14 -14.36 22.27
C ASP A 962 -20.06 -13.21 22.74
N ASP A 963 -19.46 -12.08 23.16
CA ASP A 963 -20.16 -10.94 23.73
C ASP A 963 -19.94 -9.64 22.94
N ASN A 964 -18.85 -9.53 22.17
CA ASN A 964 -18.43 -8.33 21.45
C ASN A 964 -18.51 -8.52 19.92
N PHE A 965 -19.18 -7.59 19.26
CA PHE A 965 -19.47 -7.62 17.82
C PHE A 965 -18.97 -6.33 17.17
N LEU A 966 -18.12 -6.46 16.15
CA LEU A 966 -17.55 -5.35 15.40
C LEU A 966 -18.44 -5.01 14.21
N GLY A 967 -18.71 -3.72 14.01
CA GLY A 967 -19.40 -3.18 12.85
C GLY A 967 -18.61 -2.07 12.19
N ALA A 968 -18.69 -2.01 10.86
CA ALA A 968 -18.22 -0.88 10.05
C ALA A 968 -19.41 -0.28 9.27
N GLU A 969 -19.42 1.03 9.11
CA GLU A 969 -20.51 1.74 8.41
C GLU A 969 -20.05 2.67 7.28
N ASN A 970 -21.00 3.12 6.46
CA ASN A 970 -20.76 3.97 5.28
C ASN A 970 -20.12 5.34 5.61
N ALA A 971 -20.29 5.86 6.82
CA ALA A 971 -19.66 7.11 7.28
C ALA A 971 -18.19 6.93 7.68
N PHE A 972 -17.57 5.81 7.30
CA PHE A 972 -16.16 5.47 7.52
C PHE A 972 -15.80 5.28 9.01
N ASN A 973 -16.78 4.85 9.82
CA ASN A 973 -16.62 4.58 11.24
C ASN A 973 -16.60 3.07 11.53
N LEU A 974 -15.94 2.71 12.64
CA LEU A 974 -16.02 1.43 13.32
C LEU A 974 -16.76 1.61 14.65
N PHE A 975 -17.50 0.59 15.06
CA PHE A 975 -18.10 0.51 16.38
C PHE A 975 -18.10 -0.93 16.89
N VAL A 976 -18.16 -1.09 18.22
CA VAL A 976 -18.30 -2.40 18.87
C VAL A 976 -19.54 -2.41 19.73
N CYS A 977 -20.41 -3.38 19.45
CA CYS A 977 -21.59 -3.68 20.24
C CYS A 977 -21.27 -4.77 21.25
N GLN A 978 -21.74 -4.61 22.49
CA GLN A 978 -21.61 -5.62 23.54
C GLN A 978 -22.96 -6.12 24.03
N LYS A 979 -23.06 -7.43 24.24
CA LYS A 979 -24.20 -8.09 24.89
C LYS A 979 -24.16 -7.84 26.40
N ASP A 980 -25.19 -7.18 26.94
CA ASP A 980 -25.31 -7.00 28.38
C ASP A 980 -25.91 -8.24 29.05
N SER A 981 -25.06 -9.21 29.38
CA SER A 981 -25.47 -10.43 30.07
C SER A 981 -25.69 -10.24 31.58
N ALA A 982 -25.32 -9.07 32.12
CA ALA A 982 -25.50 -8.72 33.54
C ALA A 982 -26.81 -7.94 33.79
N ALA A 983 -27.49 -7.52 32.72
CA ALA A 983 -28.76 -6.80 32.80
C ALA A 983 -29.85 -7.60 33.53
N THR A 984 -30.52 -6.89 34.45
CA THR A 984 -31.52 -7.50 35.34
C THR A 984 -32.86 -7.73 34.65
N THR A 985 -33.21 -6.91 33.65
CA THR A 985 -34.46 -7.02 32.90
C THR A 985 -34.26 -7.71 31.55
N ASP A 986 -35.29 -8.38 31.06
CA ASP A 986 -35.26 -9.01 29.73
C ASP A 986 -35.17 -7.97 28.60
N GLU A 987 -35.74 -6.77 28.80
CA GLU A 987 -35.70 -5.67 27.84
C GLU A 987 -34.28 -5.10 27.69
N GLU A 988 -33.55 -4.90 28.79
CA GLU A 988 -32.15 -4.47 28.75
C GLU A 988 -31.25 -5.53 28.09
N ARG A 989 -31.53 -6.83 28.31
CA ARG A 989 -30.79 -7.93 27.66
C ARG A 989 -31.01 -7.98 26.15
N GLN A 990 -32.13 -7.45 25.64
CA GLN A 990 -32.41 -7.33 24.20
C GLN A 990 -31.68 -6.15 23.54
N HIS A 991 -31.01 -5.30 24.31
CA HIS A 991 -30.32 -4.13 23.78
C HIS A 991 -28.81 -4.37 23.68
N LEU A 992 -28.25 -4.23 22.49
CA LEU A 992 -26.80 -4.15 22.30
C LEU A 992 -26.33 -2.72 22.53
N GLN A 993 -25.36 -2.53 23.43
CA GLN A 993 -24.78 -1.21 23.68
C GLN A 993 -23.55 -0.99 22.81
N GLU A 994 -23.47 0.16 22.13
CA GLU A 994 -22.25 0.62 21.46
C GLU A 994 -21.21 1.03 22.52
N VAL A 995 -20.29 0.13 22.85
CA VAL A 995 -19.25 0.34 23.89
C VAL A 995 -17.93 0.84 23.32
N GLY A 996 -17.73 0.72 22.01
CA GLY A 996 -16.57 1.25 21.30
C GLY A 996 -16.98 2.01 20.05
N LEU A 997 -16.35 3.17 19.82
CA LEU A 997 -16.62 4.07 18.70
C LEU A 997 -15.29 4.61 18.15
N PHE A 998 -15.10 4.58 16.83
CA PHE A 998 -13.85 5.04 16.20
C PHE A 998 -14.05 5.46 14.75
N HIS A 999 -13.56 6.64 14.36
CA HIS A 999 -13.53 7.05 12.96
C HIS A 999 -12.26 6.54 12.26
N LEU A 1000 -12.43 5.55 11.40
CA LEU A 1000 -11.34 4.92 10.66
C LEU A 1000 -10.87 5.80 9.50
N GLY A 1001 -11.81 6.43 8.77
CA GLY A 1001 -11.52 7.22 7.57
C GLY A 1001 -11.40 6.38 6.29
N GLU A 1002 -11.71 5.09 6.36
CA GLU A 1002 -11.70 4.11 5.28
C GLU A 1002 -13.07 3.44 5.15
N PHE A 1003 -13.41 2.96 3.95
CA PHE A 1003 -14.62 2.18 3.72
C PHE A 1003 -14.28 0.69 3.71
N VAL A 1004 -14.73 -0.05 4.71
CA VAL A 1004 -14.41 -1.48 4.88
C VAL A 1004 -15.40 -2.34 4.10
N ASN A 1005 -14.91 -3.20 3.21
CA ASN A 1005 -15.75 -4.13 2.45
C ASN A 1005 -15.80 -5.53 3.07
N VAL A 1006 -14.73 -5.95 3.75
CA VAL A 1006 -14.58 -7.32 4.24
C VAL A 1006 -13.82 -7.36 5.55
N PHE A 1007 -14.31 -8.19 6.47
CA PHE A 1007 -13.61 -8.64 7.67
C PHE A 1007 -13.36 -10.14 7.59
N CYS A 1008 -12.20 -10.60 8.04
CA CYS A 1008 -11.94 -12.01 8.26
C CYS A 1008 -10.95 -12.24 9.42
N HIS A 1009 -11.15 -13.35 10.14
CA HIS A 1009 -10.19 -13.81 11.14
C HIS A 1009 -8.90 -14.31 10.48
N GLY A 1010 -7.75 -13.99 11.07
CA GLY A 1010 -6.44 -14.41 10.58
C GLY A 1010 -5.35 -13.39 10.88
N SER A 1011 -4.09 -13.78 10.67
CA SER A 1011 -2.91 -12.90 10.78
C SER A 1011 -1.94 -13.21 9.65
N LEU A 1012 -1.22 -12.19 9.18
CA LEU A 1012 -0.13 -12.33 8.21
C LEU A 1012 1.20 -12.72 8.87
N VAL A 1013 1.26 -12.64 10.20
CA VAL A 1013 2.45 -12.96 10.98
C VAL A 1013 2.43 -14.42 11.36
N MET A 1014 3.61 -15.04 11.39
CA MET A 1014 3.79 -16.41 11.82
C MET A 1014 3.30 -16.59 13.26
N GLN A 1015 2.23 -17.36 13.45
CA GLN A 1015 1.67 -17.63 14.78
C GLN A 1015 2.38 -18.84 15.41
N ASN A 1016 3.34 -18.58 16.29
CA ASN A 1016 3.85 -19.61 17.19
C ASN A 1016 2.83 -19.82 18.33
N LEU A 1017 1.77 -20.61 18.09
CA LEU A 1017 0.70 -20.91 19.07
C LEU A 1017 1.19 -21.54 20.41
N GLY A 1018 2.50 -21.77 20.60
CA GLY A 1018 3.11 -22.26 21.84
C GLY A 1018 3.76 -21.20 22.75
N GLU A 1019 4.04 -19.98 22.27
CA GLU A 1019 4.64 -18.91 23.08
C GLU A 1019 3.56 -17.91 23.54
N THR A 1020 3.06 -18.12 24.75
CA THR A 1020 1.95 -17.39 25.39
C THR A 1020 2.34 -16.02 25.96
N SER A 1021 2.98 -15.15 25.18
CA SER A 1021 3.23 -13.76 25.63
C SER A 1021 2.81 -12.68 24.64
N THR A 1022 1.85 -12.90 23.74
CA THR A 1022 1.34 -11.77 22.94
C THR A 1022 0.54 -10.81 23.82
N PRO A 1023 0.82 -9.50 23.81
CA PRO A 1023 0.13 -8.51 24.64
C PRO A 1023 -1.34 -8.29 24.24
N THR A 1024 -1.73 -8.74 23.04
CA THR A 1024 -3.08 -8.62 22.49
C THR A 1024 -3.70 -10.00 22.21
N GLN A 1025 -5.03 -10.06 22.16
CA GLN A 1025 -5.79 -11.29 21.94
C GLN A 1025 -6.73 -11.16 20.73
N GLY A 1026 -6.76 -12.19 19.88
CA GLY A 1026 -7.56 -12.19 18.65
C GLY A 1026 -6.92 -11.38 17.52
N SER A 1027 -7.33 -11.67 16.28
CA SER A 1027 -6.75 -11.06 15.08
C SER A 1027 -7.78 -11.06 13.95
N VAL A 1028 -8.31 -9.87 13.63
CA VAL A 1028 -9.27 -9.66 12.54
C VAL A 1028 -8.66 -8.71 11.52
N LEU A 1029 -8.44 -9.19 10.31
CA LEU A 1029 -7.99 -8.38 9.18
C LEU A 1029 -9.19 -7.77 8.47
N PHE A 1030 -9.00 -6.59 7.90
CA PHE A 1030 -10.01 -5.93 7.08
C PHE A 1030 -9.43 -5.29 5.81
N GLY A 1031 -10.21 -5.35 4.73
CA GLY A 1031 -9.86 -4.79 3.42
C GLY A 1031 -10.77 -3.62 3.06
N THR A 1032 -10.19 -2.57 2.47
CA THR A 1032 -10.90 -1.32 2.16
C THR A 1032 -10.96 -0.98 0.67
N VAL A 1033 -11.85 -0.05 0.33
CA VAL A 1033 -11.99 0.50 -1.03
C VAL A 1033 -10.71 1.21 -1.52
N ASN A 1034 -9.90 1.78 -0.64
CA ASN A 1034 -8.65 2.45 -1.03
C ASN A 1034 -7.44 1.50 -1.07
N GLY A 1035 -7.68 0.19 -0.92
CA GLY A 1035 -6.61 -0.82 -0.90
C GLY A 1035 -5.80 -0.81 0.39
N MET A 1036 -6.32 -0.20 1.46
CA MET A 1036 -5.74 -0.29 2.79
C MET A 1036 -6.13 -1.64 3.40
N ILE A 1037 -5.17 -2.26 4.08
CA ILE A 1037 -5.40 -3.45 4.90
C ILE A 1037 -5.11 -3.06 6.34
N GLY A 1038 -6.06 -3.31 7.22
CA GLY A 1038 -5.88 -3.07 8.65
C GLY A 1038 -6.12 -4.32 9.48
N LEU A 1039 -5.73 -4.22 10.75
CA LEU A 1039 -5.87 -5.26 11.75
C LEU A 1039 -6.61 -4.69 12.97
N VAL A 1040 -7.56 -5.46 13.50
CA VAL A 1040 -8.21 -5.24 14.79
C VAL A 1040 -7.85 -6.38 15.75
N THR A 1041 -7.45 -6.03 16.97
CA THR A 1041 -7.15 -6.99 18.05
C THR A 1041 -7.68 -6.48 19.39
N SER A 1042 -7.98 -7.38 20.32
CA SER A 1042 -8.52 -7.04 21.63
C SER A 1042 -7.41 -6.75 22.64
N LEU A 1043 -7.66 -5.80 23.53
CA LEU A 1043 -6.75 -5.40 24.61
C LEU A 1043 -7.32 -5.77 25.99
N SER A 1044 -6.42 -5.97 26.97
CA SER A 1044 -6.83 -5.95 28.37
C SER A 1044 -7.11 -4.51 28.84
N GLU A 1045 -7.87 -4.37 29.93
CA GLU A 1045 -8.16 -3.06 30.52
C GLU A 1045 -6.90 -2.31 30.99
N SER A 1046 -5.92 -3.04 31.55
CA SER A 1046 -4.64 -2.46 31.97
C SER A 1046 -3.86 -1.87 30.79
N TRP A 1047 -3.79 -2.63 29.69
CA TRP A 1047 -3.14 -2.22 28.45
C TRP A 1047 -3.86 -1.05 27.78
N TYR A 1048 -5.20 -1.07 27.74
CA TYR A 1048 -5.99 0.03 27.20
C TYR A 1048 -5.72 1.35 27.94
N ASN A 1049 -5.73 1.35 29.27
CA ASN A 1049 -5.49 2.56 30.06
C ASN A 1049 -4.07 3.11 29.85
N LEU A 1050 -3.06 2.22 29.78
CA LEU A 1050 -1.68 2.60 29.48
C LEU A 1050 -1.56 3.25 28.11
N LEU A 1051 -2.07 2.58 27.07
CA LEU A 1051 -1.99 3.06 25.69
C LEU A 1051 -2.83 4.33 25.48
N LEU A 1052 -3.97 4.46 26.14
CA LEU A 1052 -4.79 5.68 26.08
C LEU A 1052 -4.06 6.89 26.69
N ASP A 1053 -3.40 6.74 27.84
CA ASP A 1053 -2.58 7.82 28.41
C ASP A 1053 -1.39 8.15 27.47
N MET A 1054 -0.76 7.12 26.90
CA MET A 1054 0.30 7.30 25.91
C MET A 1054 -0.18 8.07 24.66
N GLN A 1055 -1.36 7.77 24.10
CA GLN A 1055 -1.93 8.51 22.98
C GLN A 1055 -2.15 9.99 23.32
N ASN A 1056 -2.71 10.27 24.48
CA ASN A 1056 -2.95 11.64 24.93
C ASN A 1056 -1.65 12.44 25.08
N ARG A 1057 -0.55 11.78 25.44
CA ARG A 1057 0.79 12.40 25.55
C ARG A 1057 1.42 12.59 24.17
N LEU A 1058 1.35 11.59 23.30
CA LEU A 1058 1.83 11.68 21.92
C LEU A 1058 1.15 12.83 21.16
N ASN A 1059 -0.16 13.00 21.34
CA ASN A 1059 -0.93 14.07 20.72
C ASN A 1059 -0.46 15.48 21.11
N LYS A 1060 0.17 15.66 22.28
CA LYS A 1060 0.75 16.94 22.70
C LYS A 1060 2.13 17.20 22.09
N VAL A 1061 2.89 16.15 21.82
CA VAL A 1061 4.30 16.22 21.38
C VAL A 1061 4.43 16.19 19.86
N ILE A 1062 3.57 15.43 19.17
CA ILE A 1062 3.58 15.29 17.71
C ILE A 1062 2.98 16.54 17.06
N LYS A 1063 3.71 17.11 16.10
CA LYS A 1063 3.22 18.20 15.27
C LYS A 1063 2.33 17.62 14.16
N SER A 1064 1.03 17.88 14.25
CA SER A 1064 0.07 17.48 13.22
C SER A 1064 0.22 18.33 11.95
N VAL A 1065 0.24 17.67 10.78
CA VAL A 1065 0.17 18.35 9.47
C VAL A 1065 -1.21 18.99 9.34
N GLY A 1066 -1.25 20.29 9.04
CA GLY A 1066 -2.51 21.05 9.06
C GLY A 1066 -3.01 21.42 10.47
N LYS A 1067 -2.26 21.08 11.53
CA LYS A 1067 -2.64 21.33 12.95
C LYS A 1067 -4.02 20.77 13.31
N ILE A 1068 -4.38 19.63 12.74
CA ILE A 1068 -5.64 18.94 13.05
C ILE A 1068 -5.46 18.14 14.33
N GLU A 1069 -6.45 18.19 15.22
CA GLU A 1069 -6.44 17.37 16.44
C GLU A 1069 -6.75 15.91 16.13
N HIS A 1070 -5.92 14.99 16.64
CA HIS A 1070 -6.12 13.55 16.47
C HIS A 1070 -7.45 13.08 17.08
N SER A 1071 -7.82 13.60 18.25
CA SER A 1071 -9.10 13.34 18.92
C SER A 1071 -10.28 13.69 18.02
N PHE A 1072 -10.25 14.86 17.36
CA PHE A 1072 -11.28 15.28 16.43
C PHE A 1072 -11.35 14.38 15.19
N TRP A 1073 -10.19 14.01 14.64
CA TRP A 1073 -10.11 13.11 13.49
C TRP A 1073 -10.73 11.75 13.80
N ARG A 1074 -10.36 11.14 14.93
CA ARG A 1074 -10.86 9.82 15.35
C ARG A 1074 -12.24 9.83 15.99
N SER A 1075 -12.81 10.99 16.30
CA SER A 1075 -14.18 11.11 16.81
C SER A 1075 -15.18 10.52 15.83
N PHE A 1076 -16.04 9.63 16.33
CA PHE A 1076 -17.13 9.02 15.60
C PHE A 1076 -18.03 10.10 15.01
N HIS A 1077 -18.27 10.05 13.71
CA HIS A 1077 -18.98 11.11 13.01
C HIS A 1077 -19.91 10.55 11.97
N THR A 1078 -21.21 10.75 12.18
CA THR A 1078 -22.27 10.53 11.20
C THR A 1078 -23.05 11.82 10.99
N GLU A 1079 -23.96 11.83 10.01
CA GLU A 1079 -24.89 12.95 9.84
C GLU A 1079 -25.74 13.22 11.10
N ARG A 1080 -25.97 12.18 11.91
CA ARG A 1080 -26.84 12.25 13.09
C ARG A 1080 -26.09 12.64 14.36
N LYS A 1081 -24.93 12.05 14.61
CA LYS A 1081 -24.19 12.22 15.87
C LYS A 1081 -22.70 12.40 15.64
N THR A 1082 -22.09 13.16 16.54
CA THR A 1082 -20.63 13.25 16.65
C THR A 1082 -20.25 12.99 18.09
N GLU A 1083 -19.53 11.91 18.33
CA GLU A 1083 -19.15 11.43 19.67
C GLU A 1083 -17.63 11.18 19.73
N PRO A 1084 -16.99 11.39 20.89
CA PRO A 1084 -15.57 11.12 21.04
C PRO A 1084 -15.29 9.61 20.85
N ALA A 1085 -14.08 9.28 20.40
CA ALA A 1085 -13.66 7.90 20.29
C ALA A 1085 -13.57 7.23 21.67
N THR A 1086 -14.02 5.98 21.77
CA THR A 1086 -14.02 5.17 22.99
C THR A 1086 -13.76 3.71 22.66
N GLY A 1087 -13.15 2.95 23.58
CA GLY A 1087 -12.95 1.50 23.41
C GLY A 1087 -11.99 1.11 22.28
N PHE A 1088 -11.32 2.08 21.66
CA PHE A 1088 -10.40 1.90 20.54
C PHE A 1088 -9.11 2.68 20.74
N ILE A 1089 -7.99 2.03 20.45
CA ILE A 1089 -6.65 2.61 20.41
C ILE A 1089 -6.15 2.58 18.96
N ASP A 1090 -5.97 3.76 18.39
CA ASP A 1090 -5.23 3.99 17.15
C ASP A 1090 -3.75 3.56 17.25
N GLY A 1091 -3.43 2.41 16.69
CA GLY A 1091 -2.09 1.84 16.62
C GLY A 1091 -1.13 2.64 15.78
N ASP A 1092 -1.59 3.26 14.69
CA ASP A 1092 -0.74 4.08 13.80
C ASP A 1092 -0.10 5.25 14.57
N LEU A 1093 -0.84 5.83 15.53
CA LEU A 1093 -0.32 6.86 16.42
C LEU A 1093 0.70 6.28 17.41
N ILE A 1094 0.41 5.14 18.02
CA ILE A 1094 1.30 4.48 18.99
C ILE A 1094 2.64 4.12 18.34
N GLU A 1095 2.62 3.59 17.12
CA GLU A 1095 3.84 3.20 16.40
C GLU A 1095 4.72 4.39 16.01
N SER A 1096 4.11 5.55 15.74
CA SER A 1096 4.86 6.77 15.47
C SER A 1096 5.77 7.21 16.63
N PHE A 1097 5.58 6.65 17.83
CA PHE A 1097 6.51 6.83 18.95
C PHE A 1097 7.94 6.37 18.63
N LEU A 1098 8.12 5.32 17.82
CA LEU A 1098 9.45 4.84 17.43
C LEU A 1098 10.15 5.78 16.43
N ASP A 1099 9.38 6.67 15.79
CA ASP A 1099 9.84 7.57 14.74
C ASP A 1099 10.23 8.97 15.25
N ILE A 1100 9.78 9.33 16.46
CA ILE A 1100 10.15 10.60 17.07
C ILE A 1100 11.57 10.56 17.66
N SER A 1101 12.18 11.74 17.80
CA SER A 1101 13.51 11.88 18.41
C SER A 1101 13.51 11.43 19.88
N ARG A 1102 14.62 10.86 20.35
CA ARG A 1102 14.76 10.38 21.74
C ARG A 1102 14.44 11.40 22.85
N PRO A 1103 14.76 12.70 22.72
CA PRO A 1103 14.33 13.71 23.69
C PRO A 1103 12.80 13.83 23.80
N LYS A 1104 12.09 13.73 22.69
CA LYS A 1104 10.62 13.72 22.66
C LYS A 1104 10.05 12.44 23.27
N MET A 1105 10.71 11.29 23.10
CA MET A 1105 10.30 10.05 23.78
C MET A 1105 10.36 10.23 25.31
N GLN A 1106 11.41 10.88 25.83
CA GLN A 1106 11.53 11.19 27.25
C GLN A 1106 10.44 12.17 27.73
N GLU A 1107 10.08 13.15 26.89
CA GLU A 1107 8.96 14.07 27.18
C GLU A 1107 7.61 13.34 27.29
N VAL A 1108 7.38 12.33 26.45
CA VAL A 1108 6.16 11.50 26.50
C VAL A 1108 6.07 10.69 27.80
N VAL A 1109 7.14 10.00 28.20
CA VAL A 1109 7.14 9.14 29.41
C VAL A 1109 7.21 9.91 30.72
N ALA A 1110 7.38 11.24 30.70
CA ALA A 1110 7.49 12.04 31.90
C ALA A 1110 6.24 11.90 32.81
N ASN A 1111 6.43 11.35 34.02
CA ASN A 1111 5.35 11.00 34.96
C ASN A 1111 4.35 9.94 34.44
N LEU A 1112 4.75 9.11 33.47
CA LEU A 1112 3.96 7.95 33.07
C LEU A 1112 4.21 6.82 34.07
N GLN A 1113 3.13 6.34 34.69
CA GLN A 1113 3.17 5.20 35.60
C GLN A 1113 2.42 4.03 34.98
N TYR A 1114 3.01 2.84 35.03
CA TYR A 1114 2.35 1.62 34.62
C TYR A 1114 2.51 0.54 35.69
N ASP A 1115 1.54 -0.38 35.73
CA ASP A 1115 1.59 -1.58 36.56
C ASP A 1115 2.21 -2.70 35.71
N ASP A 1116 3.36 -3.21 36.13
CA ASP A 1116 4.10 -4.28 35.45
C ASP A 1116 3.52 -5.67 35.78
N GLY A 1117 2.34 -5.74 36.40
CA GLY A 1117 1.73 -6.98 36.89
C GLY A 1117 2.21 -7.38 38.28
N SER A 1118 3.10 -6.61 38.90
CA SER A 1118 3.48 -6.77 40.31
C SER A 1118 2.50 -6.12 41.29
N GLY A 1119 1.54 -5.32 40.80
CA GLY A 1119 0.60 -4.55 41.62
C GLY A 1119 1.21 -3.26 42.19
N MET A 1120 2.44 -2.89 41.82
CA MET A 1120 3.08 -1.62 42.15
C MET A 1120 3.26 -0.77 40.89
N LYS A 1121 2.87 0.52 40.99
CA LYS A 1121 3.07 1.50 39.92
C LYS A 1121 4.54 1.88 39.83
N ARG A 1122 5.19 1.59 38.70
CA ARG A 1122 6.56 2.01 38.39
C ARG A 1122 6.54 3.12 37.34
N GLU A 1123 7.52 4.02 37.42
CA GLU A 1123 7.76 5.01 36.35
C GLU A 1123 8.30 4.32 35.11
N ALA A 1124 7.66 4.56 33.96
CA ALA A 1124 8.11 4.06 32.67
C ALA A 1124 9.30 4.88 32.14
N THR A 1125 10.29 4.21 31.57
CA THR A 1125 11.35 4.85 30.79
C THR A 1125 11.03 4.79 29.29
N ALA A 1126 11.76 5.56 28.49
CA ALA A 1126 11.64 5.50 27.03
C ALA A 1126 11.96 4.09 26.49
N ASP A 1127 12.93 3.40 27.09
CA ASP A 1127 13.33 2.05 26.66
C ASP A 1127 12.26 1.00 26.99
N ASP A 1128 11.51 1.18 28.09
CA ASP A 1128 10.38 0.31 28.44
C ASP A 1128 9.27 0.44 27.39
N LEU A 1129 8.91 1.67 26.99
CA LEU A 1129 7.90 1.88 25.95
C LEU A 1129 8.38 1.46 24.56
N ILE A 1130 9.67 1.63 24.22
CA ILE A 1130 10.21 1.13 22.95
C ILE A 1130 9.96 -0.38 22.85
N LYS A 1131 10.26 -1.14 23.92
CA LYS A 1131 10.02 -2.59 23.93
C LYS A 1131 8.55 -2.93 23.73
N VAL A 1132 7.65 -2.21 24.41
CA VAL A 1132 6.19 -2.38 24.29
C VAL A 1132 5.72 -2.13 22.85
N VAL A 1133 6.12 -1.01 22.25
CA VAL A 1133 5.68 -0.65 20.90
C VAL A 1133 6.30 -1.57 19.86
N GLU A 1134 7.56 -1.99 20.02
CA GLU A 1134 8.19 -3.00 19.16
C GLU A 1134 7.43 -4.32 19.18
N GLU A 1135 6.93 -4.75 20.35
CA GLU A 1135 6.13 -5.97 20.45
C GLU A 1135 4.77 -5.83 19.76
N LEU A 1136 4.13 -4.65 19.87
CA LEU A 1136 2.90 -4.35 19.14
C LEU A 1136 3.13 -4.29 17.61
N THR A 1137 4.25 -3.74 17.15
CA THR A 1137 4.55 -3.65 15.69
C THR A 1137 4.75 -5.02 15.04
N ARG A 1138 4.98 -6.08 15.83
CA ARG A 1138 5.17 -7.45 15.33
C ARG A 1138 3.86 -8.19 15.07
N ILE A 1139 2.70 -7.63 15.40
CA ILE A 1139 1.41 -8.33 15.22
C ILE A 1139 0.87 -8.28 13.77
N HIS A 1140 1.46 -7.45 12.90
CA HIS A 1140 0.99 -7.24 11.51
C HIS A 1140 2.10 -7.05 10.47
#